data_AF-A0A0N5AUZ6-F1
#
_entry.id   AF-A0A0N5AUZ6-F1
#
_cell.length_a   1.000
_cell.length_b   1.000
_cell.length_c   1.000
_cell.angle_alpha   90.00
_cell.angle_beta   90.00
_cell.angle_gamma   90.00
#
_symmetry.space_group_name_H-M   'P 1'
#
loop_
_entity.id
_entity.type
_entity.pdbx_description
1 polymer ?
#
loop_
_entity_poly.entity_id
_entity_poly.type
_entity_poly.pdbx_seq_one_letter_code
_entity_poly.pdbx_strand_id
1 'polypeptide(L)'
;MSTWEEYLANQENIDGVKMTWNVWPHSRIDAQRLVVPVAAFFTPLKERPLDQPQQPPLEYDPVLCQKSTCKAGSKEVTQKQLKDVIALNIGRPSNGGSNNIVTSQPNSLPPQNTMGAPGAAPPPRPGFPGLSNSVGMPNFAANAPPGQPAHSQLPFNKFIQPISDCDMSVNDLIEQIRPDGWPVPHGHRQLRATGAALAVAVTLLEVSFPNTGARIMAFIGGACTHGPGMVVGEELKNPIRSWHSIKEDNAPYMKKATKFYDSLAARAVKNGHVIDIYSCSLDQTGLNEMRSCFNTTAGNVVMGDSFSSSLFKQTYQRVFEKDGKGHLKMGFNATMEVKVGTGLKIEGLLGCCANGNVKNASVSDTEMGIANTCQWKFCSITPKHTVAVLLEIAAQHGSAVPQGARGMIQFVTQYQHPDGRKRIRVTTTCRNWADMASQQPTIAYSFDQEAAAVIMARLASWRATNENDTPDALRWVDRSLIRLCQRFGEYTKDDPSSFRISDRFSLFPQFIFHLRRSQFLQVFNNSPDETAYYRHILMSENVLESTTMIQPVLFAYSFSGPPEPVLLDTSSILPDRILLMDDYFHVLIYHGQTIAAWRKMNYQDDPQYAVFKQLLEAPVADAAAILQERFPVPRYIVTEYEGSQARFLLSKVNPSLTHNNPYATDAGAPVFTDDVSLQVFMEHLKKLAVSSST
;
A
#
# COMPACT_ATOMS: atom_id res chain seq x y z
N MET A 1 32.95 -6.44 -1.74
CA MET A 1 31.85 -6.60 -2.71
C MET A 1 30.63 -6.91 -1.88
N SER A 2 29.58 -6.09 -1.95
CA SER A 2 28.34 -6.39 -1.23
C SER A 2 27.76 -7.69 -1.76
N THR A 3 27.32 -8.58 -0.88
CA THR A 3 26.61 -9.80 -1.31
C THR A 3 25.34 -9.43 -2.07
N TRP A 4 24.82 -10.35 -2.88
CA TRP A 4 23.56 -10.15 -3.62
C TRP A 4 22.40 -9.81 -2.68
N GLU A 5 22.39 -10.41 -1.49
CA GLU A 5 21.37 -10.19 -0.47
C GLU A 5 21.50 -8.80 0.17
N GLU A 6 22.73 -8.35 0.47
CA GLU A 6 22.97 -6.96 0.89
C GLU A 6 22.53 -5.95 -0.18
N TYR A 7 22.69 -6.25 -1.46
CA TYR A 7 22.20 -5.37 -2.53
C TYR A 7 20.67 -5.25 -2.50
N LEU A 8 19.95 -6.36 -2.38
CA LEU A 8 18.49 -6.36 -2.31
C LEU A 8 17.98 -5.67 -1.03
N ALA A 9 18.61 -5.95 0.11
CA ALA A 9 18.28 -5.29 1.38
C ALA A 9 18.49 -3.76 1.29
N ASN A 10 19.57 -3.30 0.63
CA ASN A 10 19.78 -1.88 0.40
C ASN A 10 18.71 -1.27 -0.53
N GLN A 11 18.27 -1.99 -1.58
CA GLN A 11 17.19 -1.50 -2.43
C GLN A 11 15.87 -1.35 -1.67
N GLU A 12 15.54 -2.27 -0.78
CA GLU A 12 14.34 -2.18 0.04
C GLU A 12 14.45 -1.06 1.08
N ASN A 13 15.57 -1.02 1.82
CA ASN A 13 15.73 -0.11 2.95
C ASN A 13 16.00 1.34 2.52
N ILE A 14 16.69 1.56 1.40
CA ILE A 14 17.10 2.90 0.94
C ILE A 14 16.20 3.39 -0.20
N ASP A 15 16.03 2.56 -1.24
CA ASP A 15 15.31 2.95 -2.45
C ASP A 15 13.79 2.68 -2.35
N GLY A 16 13.37 1.90 -1.36
CA GLY A 16 11.98 1.50 -1.17
C GLY A 16 11.49 0.54 -2.26
N VAL A 17 12.37 -0.29 -2.84
CA VAL A 17 12.05 -1.19 -3.94
C VAL A 17 12.27 -2.65 -3.52
N LYS A 18 11.23 -3.48 -3.66
CA LYS A 18 11.31 -4.95 -3.57
C LYS A 18 10.59 -5.57 -4.77
N MET A 19 11.10 -6.67 -5.31
CA MET A 19 10.55 -7.29 -6.52
C MET A 19 10.31 -8.77 -6.34
N THR A 20 9.28 -9.30 -7.00
CA THR A 20 8.96 -10.73 -7.01
C THR A 20 10.04 -11.57 -7.67
N TRP A 21 10.67 -11.03 -8.72
CA TRP A 21 11.78 -11.63 -9.46
C TRP A 21 12.89 -10.59 -9.66
N ASN A 22 14.11 -10.93 -9.25
CA ASN A 22 15.27 -10.04 -9.36
C ASN A 22 16.21 -10.38 -10.54
N VAL A 23 15.82 -11.35 -11.37
CA VAL A 23 16.39 -11.64 -12.69
C VAL A 23 15.22 -11.96 -13.60
N TRP A 24 15.20 -11.39 -14.80
CA TRP A 24 14.03 -11.44 -15.67
C TRP A 24 14.28 -12.28 -16.92
N PRO A 25 13.33 -13.14 -17.33
CA PRO A 25 13.41 -13.76 -18.63
C PRO A 25 13.36 -12.68 -19.72
N HIS A 26 14.04 -12.90 -20.82
CA HIS A 26 14.06 -11.94 -21.91
C HIS A 26 12.90 -12.08 -22.91
N SER A 27 12.06 -13.10 -22.78
CA SER A 27 10.94 -13.34 -23.70
C SER A 27 9.60 -13.33 -22.98
N ARG A 28 8.56 -12.80 -23.65
CA ARG A 28 7.18 -12.76 -23.15
C ARG A 28 6.65 -14.16 -22.79
N ILE A 29 6.95 -15.16 -23.61
CA ILE A 29 6.51 -16.55 -23.39
C ILE A 29 7.13 -17.11 -22.11
N ASP A 30 8.42 -16.85 -21.88
CA ASP A 30 9.09 -17.33 -20.67
C ASP A 30 8.67 -16.55 -19.43
N ALA A 31 8.31 -15.27 -19.56
CA ALA A 31 7.71 -14.48 -18.49
C ALA A 31 6.35 -15.07 -18.05
N GLN A 32 5.51 -15.49 -19.00
CA GLN A 32 4.23 -16.14 -18.69
C GLN A 32 4.41 -17.49 -17.96
N ARG A 33 5.55 -18.15 -18.15
CA ARG A 33 5.92 -19.40 -17.45
C ARG A 33 6.39 -19.19 -16.00
N LEU A 34 6.63 -17.95 -15.57
CA LEU A 34 6.97 -17.65 -14.17
C LEU A 34 5.81 -17.87 -13.20
N VAL A 35 4.57 -17.84 -13.70
CA VAL A 35 3.31 -17.94 -12.95
C VAL A 35 3.05 -16.73 -12.05
N VAL A 36 3.97 -16.42 -11.13
CA VAL A 36 3.95 -15.16 -10.36
C VAL A 36 4.43 -14.04 -11.27
N PRO A 37 3.67 -12.94 -11.43
CA PRO A 37 4.05 -11.85 -12.33
C PRO A 37 5.31 -11.12 -11.84
N VAL A 38 6.02 -10.49 -12.77
CA VAL A 38 7.11 -9.56 -12.44
C VAL A 38 6.47 -8.29 -11.89
N ALA A 39 6.65 -8.07 -10.59
CA ALA A 39 6.07 -6.93 -9.89
C ALA A 39 7.14 -6.19 -9.09
N ALA A 40 7.03 -4.87 -9.04
CA ALA A 40 7.86 -4.01 -8.21
C ALA A 40 7.00 -3.34 -7.14
N PHE A 41 7.21 -3.74 -5.89
CA PHE A 41 6.75 -3.00 -4.72
C PHE A 41 7.61 -1.75 -4.58
N PHE A 42 6.94 -0.59 -4.51
CA PHE A 42 7.60 0.70 -4.43
C PHE A 42 6.97 1.55 -3.33
N THR A 43 7.82 2.07 -2.45
CA THR A 43 7.47 3.01 -1.37
C THR A 43 8.00 4.39 -1.72
N PRO A 44 7.20 5.28 -2.36
CA PRO A 44 7.74 6.48 -2.97
C PRO A 44 8.42 7.43 -1.99
N LEU A 45 7.91 7.49 -0.76
CA LEU A 45 8.43 8.36 0.29
C LEU A 45 9.21 7.62 1.38
N LYS A 46 9.77 6.43 1.08
CA LYS A 46 10.57 5.63 2.04
C LYS A 46 11.56 6.51 2.82
N GLU A 47 11.50 6.49 4.15
CA GLU A 47 12.50 7.14 4.98
C GLU A 47 13.78 6.30 4.97
N ARG A 48 14.94 6.96 4.83
CA ARG A 48 16.22 6.27 4.91
C ARG A 48 16.54 5.96 6.37
N PRO A 49 17.12 4.78 6.67
CA PRO A 49 17.57 4.45 8.01
C PRO A 49 18.51 5.54 8.58
N LEU A 50 18.39 5.82 9.88
CA LEU A 50 19.14 6.91 10.54
C LEU A 50 20.65 6.63 10.60
N ASP A 51 21.03 5.36 10.59
CA ASP A 51 22.40 4.86 10.54
C ASP A 51 23.05 5.00 9.15
N GLN A 52 22.27 5.31 8.11
CA GLN A 52 22.78 5.53 6.76
C GLN A 52 22.97 7.01 6.41
N PRO A 53 23.92 7.34 5.49
CA PRO A 53 24.13 8.70 5.03
C PRO A 53 22.85 9.32 4.46
N GLN A 54 22.38 10.37 5.13
CA GLN A 54 21.24 11.16 4.67
C GLN A 54 21.66 11.97 3.45
N GLN A 55 20.92 11.85 2.35
CA GLN A 55 21.15 12.69 1.18
C GLN A 55 20.50 14.06 1.41
N PRO A 56 21.24 15.17 1.27
CA PRO A 56 20.63 16.48 1.35
C PRO A 56 19.63 16.66 0.20
N PRO A 57 18.53 17.40 0.41
CA PRO A 57 17.64 17.75 -0.68
C PRO A 57 18.42 18.55 -1.73
N LEU A 58 18.23 18.18 -2.99
CA LEU A 58 18.85 18.87 -4.12
C LEU A 58 18.02 20.11 -4.46
N GLU A 59 18.59 21.29 -4.31
CA GLU A 59 17.90 22.58 -4.50
C GLU A 59 17.99 23.10 -5.95
N TYR A 60 17.76 22.22 -6.91
CA TYR A 60 17.70 22.57 -8.33
C TYR A 60 16.71 21.67 -9.08
N ASP A 61 16.20 22.17 -10.21
CA ASP A 61 15.27 21.40 -11.05
C ASP A 61 15.94 20.16 -11.64
N PRO A 62 15.25 19.01 -11.70
CA PRO A 62 15.83 17.79 -12.23
C PRO A 62 16.27 17.99 -13.70
N VAL A 63 17.46 17.50 -14.02
CA VAL A 63 17.97 17.54 -15.40
C VAL A 63 17.20 16.52 -16.24
N LEU A 64 16.34 17.03 -17.13
CA LEU A 64 15.50 16.20 -18.00
C LEU A 64 16.21 15.88 -19.32
N CYS A 65 16.01 14.66 -19.84
CA CYS A 65 16.49 14.28 -21.16
C CYS A 65 15.93 15.22 -22.25
N GLN A 66 16.77 15.76 -23.12
CA GLN A 66 16.35 16.77 -24.11
C GLN A 66 15.53 16.23 -25.29
N LYS A 67 15.43 14.91 -25.45
CA LYS A 67 14.60 14.33 -26.52
C LYS A 67 13.13 14.54 -26.22
N SER A 68 12.39 15.12 -27.16
CA SER A 68 10.94 15.36 -27.06
C SER A 68 10.16 14.09 -26.72
N THR A 69 10.61 12.94 -27.22
CA THR A 69 10.07 11.60 -26.92
C THR A 69 10.22 11.22 -25.43
N CYS A 70 11.34 11.56 -24.80
CA CYS A 70 11.59 11.26 -23.39
C CYS A 70 10.98 12.30 -22.42
N LYS A 71 10.78 13.55 -22.88
CA LYS A 71 10.19 14.67 -22.13
C LYS A 71 8.65 14.70 -22.18
N ALA A 72 8.05 14.33 -23.32
CA ALA A 72 6.62 14.43 -23.57
C ALA A 72 5.89 13.08 -23.43
N GLY A 73 6.35 12.21 -22.52
CA GLY A 73 5.71 10.92 -22.26
C GLY A 73 5.56 10.04 -23.50
N SER A 74 6.42 10.16 -24.52
CA SER A 74 6.26 9.47 -25.81
C SER A 74 7.54 8.75 -26.24
N LYS A 75 7.63 7.46 -25.89
CA LYS A 75 8.62 6.44 -26.32
C LYS A 75 9.86 6.30 -25.44
N GLU A 76 10.06 5.04 -25.06
CA GLU A 76 11.25 4.36 -24.56
C GLU A 76 12.48 5.26 -24.30
N VAL A 77 12.87 5.32 -23.03
CA VAL A 77 14.17 5.84 -22.63
C VAL A 77 15.21 4.77 -22.97
N THR A 78 16.19 5.07 -23.83
CA THR A 78 17.22 4.10 -24.19
C THR A 78 18.11 3.81 -22.99
N GLN A 79 18.65 2.59 -22.89
CA GLN A 79 19.55 2.21 -21.79
C GLN A 79 20.76 3.14 -21.63
N LYS A 80 21.25 3.75 -22.72
CA LYS A 80 22.32 4.74 -22.66
C LYS A 80 21.89 5.97 -21.85
N GLN A 81 20.67 6.45 -22.05
CA GLN A 81 20.14 7.65 -21.39
C GLN A 81 19.92 7.45 -19.88
N LEU A 82 19.47 6.25 -19.46
CA LEU A 82 19.35 5.91 -18.04
C LEU A 82 20.71 5.63 -17.41
N LYS A 83 21.65 5.01 -18.15
CA LYS A 83 23.04 4.84 -17.70
C LYS A 83 23.74 6.19 -17.50
N ASP A 84 23.49 7.18 -18.35
CA ASP A 84 24.06 8.54 -18.18
C ASP A 84 23.50 9.19 -16.90
N VAL A 85 22.22 9.02 -16.58
CA VAL A 85 21.62 9.48 -15.30
C VAL A 85 22.17 8.71 -14.08
N ILE A 86 22.39 7.41 -14.21
CA ILE A 86 23.00 6.57 -13.15
C ILE A 86 24.49 6.91 -12.98
N ALA A 87 25.21 7.20 -14.06
CA ALA A 87 26.62 7.60 -14.04
C ALA A 87 26.81 9.02 -13.47
N LEU A 88 25.77 9.87 -13.58
CA LEU A 88 25.74 11.20 -12.97
C LEU A 88 25.58 11.18 -11.44
N ASN A 89 25.59 10.02 -10.77
CA ASN A 89 25.63 9.82 -9.30
C ASN A 89 26.02 11.08 -8.50
N ILE A 90 25.00 11.87 -8.17
CA ILE A 90 25.14 13.04 -7.30
C ILE A 90 25.15 12.50 -5.88
N GLY A 91 26.33 12.51 -5.25
CA GLY A 91 26.46 12.29 -3.80
C GLY A 91 27.32 11.13 -3.32
N ARG A 92 28.40 10.72 -4.01
CA ARG A 92 29.53 10.06 -3.32
C ARG A 92 30.67 11.07 -3.11
N PRO A 93 31.26 11.18 -1.91
CA PRO A 93 32.47 11.97 -1.74
C PRO A 93 33.59 11.35 -2.60
N SER A 94 34.16 12.17 -3.47
CA SER A 94 35.33 11.84 -4.27
C SER A 94 36.52 11.60 -3.34
N ASN A 95 36.89 10.33 -3.09
CA ASN A 95 38.24 10.03 -2.63
C ASN A 95 39.21 10.25 -3.79
N GLY A 96 40.17 11.13 -3.54
CA GLY A 96 41.02 11.78 -4.54
C GLY A 96 41.92 10.85 -5.35
N GLY A 97 42.26 11.34 -6.54
CA GLY A 97 43.26 10.76 -7.43
C GLY A 97 43.43 11.55 -8.73
N SER A 98 44.35 12.52 -8.69
CA SER A 98 45.11 13.13 -9.80
C SER A 98 44.38 13.96 -10.90
N ASN A 99 44.47 15.28 -10.72
CA ASN A 99 44.87 16.34 -11.66
C ASN A 99 44.77 16.09 -13.18
N ASN A 100 43.98 16.93 -13.85
CA ASN A 100 44.49 17.85 -14.88
C ASN A 100 43.55 19.04 -15.07
N ILE A 101 43.97 20.18 -14.53
CA ILE A 101 43.38 21.51 -14.77
C ILE A 101 44.08 22.08 -16.01
N VAL A 102 43.32 22.45 -17.04
CA VAL A 102 43.75 23.47 -18.01
C VAL A 102 42.67 24.53 -18.10
N THR A 103 43.04 25.71 -17.61
CA THR A 103 42.37 27.00 -17.72
C THR A 103 42.51 27.56 -19.13
N SER A 104 41.47 28.24 -19.64
CA SER A 104 41.64 29.49 -20.42
C SER A 104 40.30 30.15 -20.78
N GLN A 105 40.31 31.47 -20.68
CA GLN A 105 39.26 32.45 -20.96
C GLN A 105 38.89 32.56 -22.45
N PRO A 106 37.75 33.21 -22.77
CA PRO A 106 37.28 33.38 -24.15
C PRO A 106 37.78 34.69 -24.78
N ASN A 107 38.36 34.61 -25.98
CA ASN A 107 38.25 35.64 -27.03
C ASN A 107 38.96 35.20 -28.32
N SER A 108 38.23 35.15 -29.43
CA SER A 108 38.62 35.74 -30.73
C SER A 108 37.63 35.36 -31.84
N LEU A 109 37.31 36.37 -32.64
CA LEU A 109 36.43 36.41 -33.80
C LEU A 109 36.88 35.52 -34.97
N PRO A 110 36.01 35.26 -35.96
CA PRO A 110 36.41 35.15 -37.37
C PRO A 110 35.93 36.35 -38.21
N PRO A 111 36.53 36.59 -39.40
CA PRO A 111 36.57 37.91 -40.04
C PRO A 111 35.48 38.18 -41.11
N GLN A 112 35.13 39.48 -41.12
CA GLN A 112 34.65 40.41 -42.14
C GLN A 112 34.27 40.03 -43.59
N ASN A 113 33.18 40.69 -44.02
CA ASN A 113 32.83 41.37 -45.30
C ASN A 113 31.51 40.84 -45.91
N THR A 114 30.50 41.62 -46.34
CA THR A 114 30.44 43.05 -46.75
C THR A 114 28.96 43.49 -46.93
N MET A 115 28.72 44.81 -46.81
CA MET A 115 27.69 45.65 -47.50
C MET A 115 26.23 45.73 -46.98
N GLY A 116 25.78 46.98 -46.78
CA GLY A 116 24.41 47.43 -47.15
C GLY A 116 23.56 48.08 -46.05
N ALA A 117 23.32 49.38 -46.15
CA ALA A 117 22.54 50.24 -45.24
C ALA A 117 21.01 50.24 -45.57
N PRO A 118 20.13 51.03 -44.90
CA PRO A 118 18.80 50.59 -44.46
C PRO A 118 17.63 51.08 -45.33
N GLY A 119 16.48 50.38 -45.27
CA GLY A 119 15.27 50.72 -46.02
C GLY A 119 13.98 50.56 -45.20
N ALA A 120 13.19 51.62 -45.17
CA ALA A 120 11.99 51.86 -44.38
C ALA A 120 10.73 51.10 -44.84
N ALA A 121 9.74 51.01 -43.93
CA ALA A 121 8.40 50.47 -44.15
C ALA A 121 7.47 51.42 -44.96
N PRO A 122 6.45 50.88 -45.64
CA PRO A 122 5.22 51.63 -45.98
C PRO A 122 3.92 50.98 -45.40
N PRO A 123 2.78 51.71 -45.45
CA PRO A 123 1.68 51.63 -44.45
C PRO A 123 0.44 50.81 -44.89
N PRO A 124 -0.58 50.60 -44.01
CA PRO A 124 -1.80 49.84 -44.33
C PRO A 124 -3.03 50.74 -44.61
N ARG A 125 -3.94 50.29 -45.49
CA ARG A 125 -5.31 50.84 -45.72
C ARG A 125 -6.20 49.80 -46.47
N PRO A 126 -7.55 49.88 -46.52
CA PRO A 126 -8.51 49.62 -45.42
C PRO A 126 -9.81 48.83 -45.82
N GLY A 127 -10.51 48.22 -44.84
CA GLY A 127 -11.99 48.23 -44.74
C GLY A 127 -12.87 47.03 -45.23
N PHE A 128 -13.40 46.25 -44.25
CA PHE A 128 -14.81 45.81 -43.96
C PHE A 128 -15.79 45.24 -45.04
N PRO A 129 -16.95 44.59 -44.69
CA PRO A 129 -17.43 44.02 -43.39
C PRO A 129 -18.11 42.61 -43.46
N GLY A 130 -18.35 41.97 -42.29
CA GLY A 130 -19.28 40.83 -42.18
C GLY A 130 -19.39 40.16 -40.78
N LEU A 131 -20.29 40.68 -39.93
CA LEU A 131 -21.12 40.07 -38.86
C LEU A 131 -20.70 38.74 -38.15
N SER A 132 -20.50 38.81 -36.82
CA SER A 132 -21.37 38.24 -35.75
C SER A 132 -20.63 37.58 -34.56
N ASN A 133 -20.78 38.26 -33.41
CA ASN A 133 -20.62 37.94 -31.98
C ASN A 133 -20.38 36.50 -31.48
N SER A 134 -19.31 36.34 -30.68
CA SER A 134 -19.42 35.84 -29.29
C SER A 134 -18.21 36.24 -28.43
N VAL A 135 -18.51 37.12 -27.47
CA VAL A 135 -17.86 37.58 -26.22
C VAL A 135 -16.57 36.86 -25.77
N GLY A 136 -15.46 37.60 -25.76
CA GLY A 136 -14.26 37.36 -24.94
C GLY A 136 -14.03 38.54 -24.00
N MET A 137 -13.74 38.28 -22.72
CA MET A 137 -13.35 39.28 -21.72
C MET A 137 -11.82 39.47 -21.69
N PRO A 138 -11.31 40.66 -21.38
CA PRO A 138 -9.93 41.04 -21.66
C PRO A 138 -8.96 40.83 -20.49
N ASN A 139 -7.73 40.55 -20.90
CA ASN A 139 -6.52 40.39 -20.10
C ASN A 139 -5.93 41.78 -19.79
N PHE A 140 -5.75 42.14 -18.50
CA PHE A 140 -4.95 43.29 -18.10
C PHE A 140 -3.61 42.80 -17.54
N ALA A 141 -2.55 42.97 -18.32
CA ALA A 141 -1.18 42.87 -17.86
C ALA A 141 -0.66 44.30 -17.60
N ALA A 142 -0.37 44.61 -16.34
CA ALA A 142 0.39 45.80 -15.95
C ALA A 142 1.75 45.36 -15.41
N ASN A 143 2.80 45.96 -15.96
CA ASN A 143 4.20 45.80 -15.57
C ASN A 143 4.42 46.11 -14.08
N ALA A 144 5.13 45.24 -13.36
CA ALA A 144 5.71 45.55 -12.05
C ALA A 144 7.22 45.22 -12.06
N PRO A 145 8.08 45.99 -11.34
CA PRO A 145 9.52 45.83 -11.35
C PRO A 145 9.98 44.63 -10.50
N PRO A 146 11.14 44.00 -10.80
CA PRO A 146 11.64 42.87 -10.02
C PRO A 146 12.36 43.37 -8.75
N GLY A 147 11.94 42.92 -7.56
CA GLY A 147 12.73 43.18 -6.34
C GLY A 147 12.07 43.08 -4.96
N GLN A 148 10.82 42.62 -4.80
CA GLN A 148 10.27 42.33 -3.46
C GLN A 148 9.65 40.92 -3.44
N PRO A 149 9.80 40.14 -2.35
CA PRO A 149 8.99 38.96 -2.17
C PRO A 149 7.54 39.43 -2.09
N ALA A 150 6.78 39.14 -3.15
CA ALA A 150 5.34 39.35 -3.12
C ALA A 150 4.80 38.47 -1.99
N HIS A 151 4.42 39.07 -0.86
CA HIS A 151 3.47 38.44 0.04
C HIS A 151 2.16 38.30 -0.74
N SER A 152 2.01 37.18 -1.46
CA SER A 152 0.72 36.80 -2.04
C SER A 152 -0.23 36.64 -0.86
N GLN A 153 -1.08 37.64 -0.60
CA GLN A 153 -2.14 37.51 0.38
C GLN A 153 -2.96 36.27 -0.01
N LEU A 154 -3.04 35.29 0.89
CA LEU A 154 -3.85 34.10 0.68
C LEU A 154 -5.28 34.56 0.35
N PRO A 155 -5.95 33.96 -0.64
CA PRO A 155 -7.31 34.33 -0.98
C PRO A 155 -8.20 34.17 0.25
N PHE A 156 -8.83 35.27 0.68
CA PHE A 156 -9.71 35.28 1.83
C PHE A 156 -10.88 34.32 1.62
N ASN A 157 -11.06 33.35 2.52
CA ASN A 157 -12.17 32.39 2.48
C ASN A 157 -12.90 32.38 3.82
N LYS A 158 -14.20 32.72 3.83
CA LYS A 158 -14.99 32.81 5.07
C LYS A 158 -14.98 31.53 5.93
N PHE A 159 -14.86 30.36 5.33
CA PHE A 159 -14.99 29.06 6.02
C PHE A 159 -13.64 28.41 6.35
N ILE A 160 -12.57 28.83 5.69
CA ILE A 160 -11.23 28.25 5.81
C ILE A 160 -10.27 29.38 6.15
N GLN A 161 -9.88 29.45 7.42
CA GLN A 161 -9.04 30.50 7.99
C GLN A 161 -7.71 29.90 8.48
N PRO A 162 -6.62 30.69 8.54
CA PRO A 162 -5.39 30.27 9.19
C PRO A 162 -5.62 29.93 10.67
N ILE A 163 -5.05 28.82 11.14
CA ILE A 163 -5.20 28.38 12.54
C ILE A 163 -4.72 29.46 13.51
N SER A 164 -3.65 30.19 13.19
CA SER A 164 -3.13 31.30 14.02
C SER A 164 -4.18 32.36 14.34
N ASP A 165 -5.18 32.52 13.48
CA ASP A 165 -6.15 33.61 13.56
C ASP A 165 -7.45 33.15 14.25
N CYS A 166 -7.69 31.84 14.35
CA CYS A 166 -8.93 31.27 14.85
C CYS A 166 -8.78 30.14 15.90
N ASP A 167 -7.56 29.81 16.34
CA ASP A 167 -7.27 28.68 17.24
C ASP A 167 -8.18 28.66 18.49
N MET A 168 -8.24 29.78 19.22
CA MET A 168 -9.09 29.89 20.41
C MET A 168 -10.57 29.65 20.08
N SER A 169 -11.10 30.31 19.04
CA SER A 169 -12.50 30.18 18.65
C SER A 169 -12.85 28.77 18.16
N VAL A 170 -11.93 28.08 17.49
CA VAL A 170 -12.13 26.70 17.04
C VAL A 170 -12.17 25.75 18.24
N ASN A 171 -11.27 25.90 19.21
CA ASN A 171 -11.28 25.08 20.43
C ASN A 171 -12.56 25.31 21.24
N ASP A 172 -12.97 26.57 21.43
CA ASP A 172 -14.24 26.91 22.11
C ASP A 172 -15.45 26.26 21.42
N LEU A 173 -15.49 26.29 20.08
CA LEU A 173 -16.56 25.67 19.31
C LEU A 173 -16.56 24.15 19.46
N ILE A 174 -15.39 23.51 19.45
CA ILE A 174 -15.25 22.05 19.63
C ILE A 174 -15.74 21.65 21.03
N GLU A 175 -15.38 22.39 22.07
CA GLU A 175 -15.82 22.15 23.46
C GLU A 175 -17.34 22.33 23.63
N GLN A 176 -17.95 23.18 22.81
CA GLN A 176 -19.39 23.43 22.82
C GLN A 176 -20.21 22.45 21.97
N ILE A 177 -19.59 21.53 21.21
CA ILE A 177 -20.31 20.53 20.42
C ILE A 177 -21.16 19.66 21.36
N ARG A 178 -22.46 19.56 21.03
CA ARG A 178 -23.41 18.72 21.77
C ARG A 178 -23.93 17.59 20.89
N PRO A 179 -24.43 16.50 21.49
CA PRO A 179 -25.19 15.50 20.76
C PRO A 179 -26.35 16.14 20.00
N ASP A 180 -26.71 15.51 18.88
CA ASP A 180 -27.84 15.96 18.08
C ASP A 180 -29.14 16.00 18.90
N GLY A 181 -29.88 17.10 18.78
CA GLY A 181 -31.05 17.38 19.61
C GLY A 181 -32.35 16.76 19.09
N TRP A 182 -32.35 16.18 17.89
CA TRP A 182 -33.53 15.56 17.31
C TRP A 182 -33.92 14.29 18.09
N PRO A 183 -35.18 14.17 18.54
CA PRO A 183 -35.63 12.98 19.27
C PRO A 183 -35.61 11.76 18.34
N VAL A 184 -35.09 10.64 18.85
CA VAL A 184 -35.08 9.36 18.13
C VAL A 184 -36.23 8.49 18.64
N PRO A 185 -37.22 8.16 17.80
CA PRO A 185 -38.32 7.29 18.20
C PRO A 185 -37.82 5.91 18.65
N HIS A 186 -38.56 5.25 19.54
CA HIS A 186 -38.24 3.89 19.95
C HIS A 186 -38.16 2.96 18.73
N GLY A 187 -37.17 2.07 18.70
CA GLY A 187 -36.96 1.15 17.57
C GLY A 187 -36.36 1.81 16.31
N HIS A 188 -35.90 3.06 16.37
CA HIS A 188 -35.28 3.77 15.26
C HIS A 188 -33.81 4.12 15.55
N ARG A 189 -33.02 4.23 14.48
CA ARG A 189 -31.67 4.79 14.45
C ARG A 189 -31.76 6.31 14.38
N GLN A 190 -30.68 6.98 14.78
CA GLN A 190 -30.50 8.43 14.54
C GLN A 190 -30.52 8.74 13.04
N LEU A 191 -31.04 9.91 12.66
CA LEU A 191 -31.00 10.42 11.29
C LEU A 191 -29.61 10.98 10.99
N ARG A 192 -28.80 10.22 10.26
CA ARG A 192 -27.41 10.56 9.95
C ARG A 192 -27.25 10.81 8.46
N ALA A 193 -26.97 12.07 8.11
CA ALA A 193 -26.76 12.50 6.73
C ALA A 193 -25.27 12.55 6.34
N THR A 194 -24.52 11.47 6.63
CA THR A 194 -23.07 11.39 6.38
C THR A 194 -22.71 11.72 4.94
N GLY A 195 -23.44 11.17 3.97
CA GLY A 195 -23.17 11.41 2.55
C GLY A 195 -23.39 12.86 2.13
N ALA A 196 -24.42 13.53 2.66
CA ALA A 196 -24.64 14.96 2.41
C ALA A 196 -23.52 15.81 3.02
N ALA A 197 -23.11 15.52 4.26
CA ALA A 197 -22.01 16.23 4.93
C ALA A 197 -20.69 16.12 4.16
N LEU A 198 -20.35 14.91 3.70
CA LEU A 198 -19.17 14.68 2.85
C LEU A 198 -19.28 15.41 1.51
N ALA A 199 -20.46 15.42 0.88
CA ALA A 199 -20.66 16.15 -0.36
C ALA A 199 -20.46 17.66 -0.20
N VAL A 200 -20.92 18.25 0.91
CA VAL A 200 -20.69 19.66 1.23
C VAL A 200 -19.19 19.92 1.44
N ALA A 201 -18.49 19.10 2.21
CA ALA A 201 -17.05 19.25 2.46
C ALA A 201 -16.23 19.17 1.16
N VAL A 202 -16.50 18.18 0.31
CA VAL A 202 -15.86 18.05 -1.01
C VAL A 202 -16.14 19.26 -1.88
N THR A 203 -17.40 19.72 -1.93
CA THR A 203 -17.78 20.89 -2.74
C THR A 203 -17.13 22.18 -2.25
N LEU A 204 -17.06 22.38 -0.93
CA LEU A 204 -16.45 23.55 -0.33
C LEU A 204 -14.97 23.66 -0.73
N LEU A 205 -14.21 22.57 -0.61
CA LEU A 205 -12.80 22.55 -0.99
C LEU A 205 -12.62 22.62 -2.50
N GLU A 206 -13.47 21.96 -3.29
CA GLU A 206 -13.45 22.00 -4.75
C GLU A 206 -13.59 23.43 -5.29
N VAL A 207 -14.49 24.24 -4.70
CA VAL A 207 -14.71 25.62 -5.13
C VAL A 207 -13.67 26.58 -4.54
N SER A 208 -13.20 26.33 -3.32
CA SER A 208 -12.33 27.26 -2.60
C SER A 208 -10.83 27.07 -2.91
N PHE A 209 -10.37 25.81 -2.94
CA PHE A 209 -8.94 25.46 -3.04
C PHE A 209 -8.74 24.23 -3.95
N PRO A 210 -9.06 24.31 -5.25
CA PRO A 210 -8.82 23.21 -6.18
C PRO A 210 -7.32 22.99 -6.44
N ASN A 211 -6.93 21.74 -6.72
CA ASN A 211 -5.58 21.34 -7.15
C ASN A 211 -4.46 21.63 -6.15
N THR A 212 -4.78 21.68 -4.86
CA THR A 212 -3.81 21.78 -3.76
C THR A 212 -4.12 20.75 -2.68
N GLY A 213 -3.12 20.41 -1.88
CA GLY A 213 -3.27 19.48 -0.78
C GLY A 213 -4.28 19.96 0.24
N ALA A 214 -5.36 19.19 0.41
CA ALA A 214 -6.34 19.38 1.47
C ALA A 214 -6.83 18.03 1.97
N ARG A 215 -7.16 17.94 3.26
CA ARG A 215 -7.59 16.71 3.93
C ARG A 215 -8.95 16.89 4.59
N ILE A 216 -9.93 16.12 4.12
CA ILE A 216 -11.26 15.99 4.72
C ILE A 216 -11.19 14.83 5.71
N MET A 217 -11.40 15.10 7.00
CA MET A 217 -11.41 14.08 8.05
C MET A 217 -12.84 13.85 8.53
N ALA A 218 -13.40 12.69 8.17
CA ALA A 218 -14.76 12.32 8.56
C ALA A 218 -14.75 11.42 9.79
N PHE A 219 -15.38 11.88 10.87
CA PHE A 219 -15.57 11.10 12.10
C PHE A 219 -17.00 10.58 12.14
N ILE A 220 -17.19 9.27 11.97
CA ILE A 220 -18.50 8.64 11.86
C ILE A 220 -18.77 7.67 13.03
N GLY A 221 -19.90 7.90 13.70
CA GLY A 221 -20.36 7.11 14.86
C GLY A 221 -21.42 6.05 14.53
N GLY A 222 -21.70 5.82 13.25
CA GLY A 222 -22.75 4.91 12.78
C GLY A 222 -23.04 5.08 11.28
N ALA A 223 -23.88 4.21 10.74
CA ALA A 223 -24.25 4.20 9.33
C ALA A 223 -25.02 5.47 8.89
N CYS A 224 -24.89 5.83 7.60
CA CYS A 224 -25.72 6.86 6.97
C CYS A 224 -27.16 6.35 6.83
N THR A 225 -28.12 7.01 7.48
CA THR A 225 -29.53 6.60 7.53
C THR A 225 -30.47 7.59 6.84
N HIS A 226 -29.95 8.74 6.40
CA HIS A 226 -30.75 9.78 5.76
C HIS A 226 -30.01 10.44 4.61
N GLY A 227 -30.73 10.79 3.55
CA GLY A 227 -30.19 11.52 2.40
C GLY A 227 -29.36 10.67 1.42
N PRO A 228 -28.56 11.31 0.55
CA PRO A 228 -27.71 10.60 -0.40
C PRO A 228 -26.58 9.84 0.34
N GLY A 229 -26.22 8.66 -0.17
CA GLY A 229 -25.24 7.79 0.49
C GLY A 229 -25.82 6.92 1.62
N MET A 230 -27.15 6.86 1.77
CA MET A 230 -27.81 6.02 2.78
C MET A 230 -27.42 4.55 2.65
N VAL A 231 -27.03 3.92 3.76
CA VAL A 231 -26.51 2.54 3.86
C VAL A 231 -27.56 1.59 4.45
N VAL A 232 -28.41 2.12 5.34
CA VAL A 232 -29.49 1.38 6.01
C VAL A 232 -30.65 2.32 6.32
N GLY A 233 -31.86 1.81 6.45
CA GLY A 233 -33.01 2.58 6.90
C GLY A 233 -33.00 2.88 8.40
N GLU A 234 -33.95 3.69 8.84
CA GLU A 234 -34.05 4.16 10.22
C GLU A 234 -34.50 3.05 11.18
N GLU A 235 -35.36 2.13 10.76
CA GLU A 235 -35.92 1.10 11.66
C GLU A 235 -34.87 0.06 12.07
N LEU A 236 -34.67 -0.12 13.39
CA LEU A 236 -33.72 -1.09 13.96
C LEU A 236 -34.05 -2.55 13.62
N LYS A 237 -35.31 -2.86 13.35
CA LYS A 237 -35.75 -4.20 12.92
C LYS A 237 -35.11 -4.64 11.59
N ASN A 238 -34.69 -3.67 10.77
CA ASN A 238 -33.98 -3.92 9.52
C ASN A 238 -32.48 -3.90 9.82
N PRO A 239 -31.78 -5.05 9.77
CA PRO A 239 -30.35 -5.10 10.04
C PRO A 239 -29.54 -4.39 8.95
N ILE A 240 -28.31 -3.99 9.29
CA ILE A 240 -27.34 -3.54 8.29
C ILE A 240 -26.92 -4.75 7.44
N ARG A 241 -26.68 -4.53 6.14
CA ARG A 241 -26.26 -5.59 5.21
C ARG A 241 -25.06 -6.39 5.72
N SER A 242 -25.10 -7.70 5.49
CA SER A 242 -24.03 -8.69 5.70
C SER A 242 -23.58 -9.29 4.36
N TRP A 243 -22.47 -10.02 4.35
CA TRP A 243 -22.03 -10.76 3.15
C TRP A 243 -23.09 -11.74 2.62
N HIS A 244 -23.86 -12.35 3.52
CA HIS A 244 -24.96 -13.23 3.15
C HIS A 244 -26.06 -12.46 2.40
N SER A 245 -26.52 -11.33 2.94
CA SER A 245 -27.52 -10.49 2.27
C SER A 245 -27.03 -9.91 0.94
N ILE A 246 -25.73 -9.61 0.80
CA ILE A 246 -25.14 -9.15 -0.46
C ILE A 246 -25.15 -10.26 -1.51
N LYS A 247 -24.81 -11.50 -1.11
CA LYS A 247 -24.79 -12.67 -2.00
C LYS A 247 -26.20 -13.02 -2.52
N GLU A 248 -27.22 -12.81 -1.70
CA GLU A 248 -28.63 -13.02 -2.07
C GLU A 248 -29.25 -11.82 -2.81
N ASP A 249 -28.45 -10.79 -3.16
CA ASP A 249 -28.89 -9.51 -3.71
C ASP A 249 -29.95 -8.78 -2.86
N ASN A 250 -29.99 -9.08 -1.55
CA ASN A 250 -30.87 -8.48 -0.56
C ASN A 250 -30.19 -7.31 0.19
N ALA A 251 -29.56 -6.41 -0.56
CA ALA A 251 -28.88 -5.23 -0.02
C ALA A 251 -29.35 -3.96 -0.76
N PRO A 252 -30.58 -3.46 -0.48
CA PRO A 252 -31.27 -2.49 -1.33
C PRO A 252 -30.56 -1.13 -1.45
N TYR A 253 -29.79 -0.74 -0.43
CA TYR A 253 -29.12 0.56 -0.38
C TYR A 253 -27.73 0.57 -1.02
N MET A 254 -27.05 -0.58 -1.06
CA MET A 254 -25.62 -0.68 -1.35
C MET A 254 -25.25 -0.08 -2.71
N LYS A 255 -25.90 -0.54 -3.79
CA LYS A 255 -25.58 -0.11 -5.17
C LYS A 255 -25.69 1.42 -5.35
N LYS A 256 -26.73 2.03 -4.78
CA LYS A 256 -26.98 3.48 -4.87
C LYS A 256 -25.97 4.27 -4.03
N ALA A 257 -25.67 3.79 -2.83
CA ALA A 257 -24.70 4.43 -1.94
C ALA A 257 -23.26 4.33 -2.48
N THR A 258 -22.82 3.15 -2.94
CA THR A 258 -21.50 2.98 -3.57
C THR A 258 -21.32 3.95 -4.73
N LYS A 259 -22.28 4.03 -5.67
CA LYS A 259 -22.21 4.97 -6.80
C LYS A 259 -22.10 6.43 -6.36
N PHE A 260 -22.78 6.81 -5.27
CA PHE A 260 -22.71 8.16 -4.73
C PHE A 260 -21.32 8.48 -4.16
N TYR A 261 -20.76 7.58 -3.34
CA TYR A 261 -19.42 7.77 -2.77
C TYR A 261 -18.31 7.69 -3.82
N ASP A 262 -18.45 6.84 -4.84
CA ASP A 262 -17.56 6.82 -6.00
C ASP A 262 -17.51 8.17 -6.72
N SER A 263 -18.66 8.83 -6.87
CA SER A 263 -18.74 10.17 -7.45
C SER A 263 -18.06 11.22 -6.58
N LEU A 264 -18.16 11.13 -5.25
CA LEU A 264 -17.47 12.05 -4.34
C LEU A 264 -15.96 11.85 -4.38
N ALA A 265 -15.52 10.59 -4.36
CA ALA A 265 -14.12 10.21 -4.45
C ALA A 265 -13.48 10.74 -5.75
N ALA A 266 -14.14 10.55 -6.90
CA ALA A 266 -13.66 11.06 -8.19
C ALA A 266 -13.49 12.60 -8.20
N ARG A 267 -14.42 13.33 -7.58
CA ARG A 267 -14.33 14.81 -7.44
C ARG A 267 -13.17 15.23 -6.54
N ALA A 268 -12.98 14.56 -5.40
CA ALA A 268 -11.86 14.81 -4.50
C ALA A 268 -10.51 14.53 -5.19
N VAL A 269 -10.40 13.38 -5.88
CA VAL A 269 -9.22 13.01 -6.67
C VAL A 269 -8.91 14.06 -7.72
N LYS A 270 -9.90 14.52 -8.50
CA LYS A 270 -9.70 15.55 -9.53
C LYS A 270 -9.02 16.79 -8.94
N ASN A 271 -9.49 17.23 -7.77
CA ASN A 271 -8.98 18.43 -7.09
C ASN A 271 -7.77 18.18 -6.17
N GLY A 272 -7.30 16.93 -6.04
CA GLY A 272 -6.13 16.61 -5.21
C GLY A 272 -6.41 16.62 -3.70
N HIS A 273 -7.66 16.41 -3.31
CA HIS A 273 -8.10 16.37 -1.90
C HIS A 273 -8.20 14.93 -1.41
N VAL A 274 -7.78 14.70 -0.16
CA VAL A 274 -7.87 13.39 0.49
C VAL A 274 -9.12 13.31 1.37
N ILE A 275 -9.75 12.13 1.43
CA ILE A 275 -10.85 11.82 2.36
C ILE A 275 -10.40 10.72 3.31
N ASP A 276 -10.23 11.08 4.57
CA ASP A 276 -9.97 10.16 5.68
C ASP A 276 -11.29 9.78 6.35
N ILE A 277 -11.47 8.50 6.71
CA ILE A 277 -12.65 8.01 7.42
C ILE A 277 -12.25 7.36 8.74
N TYR A 278 -12.59 8.04 9.82
CA TYR A 278 -12.46 7.56 11.20
C TYR A 278 -13.81 7.01 11.67
N SER A 279 -13.94 5.70 11.64
CA SER A 279 -15.17 4.98 11.96
C SER A 279 -15.08 4.36 13.34
N CYS A 280 -15.88 4.85 14.29
CA CYS A 280 -16.00 4.25 15.62
C CYS A 280 -17.45 3.99 16.00
N SER A 281 -17.86 2.73 15.98
CA SER A 281 -19.21 2.30 16.33
C SER A 281 -19.22 0.81 16.70
N LEU A 282 -20.20 0.38 17.47
CA LEU A 282 -20.38 -1.03 17.84
C LEU A 282 -20.98 -1.88 16.70
N ASP A 283 -21.56 -1.23 15.69
CA ASP A 283 -22.12 -1.84 14.50
C ASP A 283 -21.46 -1.21 13.25
N GLN A 284 -21.76 -1.72 12.07
CA GLN A 284 -21.21 -1.25 10.80
C GLN A 284 -21.59 0.22 10.52
N THR A 285 -20.70 0.95 9.82
CA THR A 285 -20.87 2.37 9.51
C THR A 285 -21.00 2.67 8.02
N GLY A 286 -20.81 1.67 7.16
CA GLY A 286 -20.88 1.80 5.71
C GLY A 286 -19.53 1.99 5.02
N LEU A 287 -18.43 1.52 5.63
CA LEU A 287 -17.11 1.60 5.02
C LEU A 287 -17.04 0.87 3.69
N ASN A 288 -17.81 -0.20 3.51
CA ASN A 288 -17.86 -0.91 2.23
C ASN A 288 -18.40 -0.01 1.08
N GLU A 289 -19.42 0.81 1.32
CA GLU A 289 -19.93 1.78 0.34
C GLU A 289 -19.00 2.97 0.15
N MET A 290 -18.33 3.40 1.23
CA MET A 290 -17.44 4.55 1.23
C MET A 290 -16.00 4.23 0.79
N ARG A 291 -15.70 2.98 0.46
CA ARG A 291 -14.33 2.50 0.20
C ARG A 291 -13.57 3.30 -0.86
N SER A 292 -14.25 3.79 -1.89
CA SER A 292 -13.60 4.60 -2.93
C SER A 292 -13.08 5.93 -2.39
N CYS A 293 -13.74 6.51 -1.38
CA CYS A 293 -13.31 7.77 -0.76
C CYS A 293 -11.90 7.66 -0.18
N PHE A 294 -11.56 6.56 0.51
CA PHE A 294 -10.22 6.39 1.08
C PHE A 294 -9.27 5.58 0.19
N ASN A 295 -9.76 4.62 -0.60
CA ASN A 295 -8.91 3.84 -1.52
C ASN A 295 -8.33 4.70 -2.66
N THR A 296 -9.16 5.51 -3.31
CA THR A 296 -8.72 6.24 -4.51
C THR A 296 -7.99 7.53 -4.18
N THR A 297 -8.32 8.18 -3.05
CA THR A 297 -7.59 9.37 -2.60
C THR A 297 -6.33 9.03 -1.80
N ALA A 298 -6.12 7.76 -1.45
CA ALA A 298 -5.10 7.31 -0.49
C ALA A 298 -5.27 7.97 0.89
N GLY A 299 -6.53 8.00 1.36
CA GLY A 299 -6.89 8.52 2.67
C GLY A 299 -6.78 7.46 3.76
N ASN A 300 -6.63 7.91 5.00
CA ASN A 300 -6.60 7.03 6.15
C ASN A 300 -7.99 6.45 6.41
N VAL A 301 -8.05 5.16 6.73
CA VAL A 301 -9.24 4.54 7.30
C VAL A 301 -8.88 3.94 8.65
N VAL A 302 -9.70 4.25 9.67
CA VAL A 302 -9.55 3.69 11.01
C VAL A 302 -10.89 3.12 11.43
N MET A 303 -10.86 1.90 11.98
CA MET A 303 -12.03 1.22 12.52
C MET A 303 -11.81 0.97 14.01
N GLY A 304 -12.84 1.21 14.82
CA GLY A 304 -12.84 0.86 16.23
C GLY A 304 -14.24 0.85 16.84
N ASP A 305 -14.33 0.49 18.10
CA ASP A 305 -15.62 0.38 18.81
C ASP A 305 -16.08 1.75 19.34
N SER A 306 -15.13 2.63 19.70
CA SER A 306 -15.41 3.95 20.28
C SER A 306 -14.25 4.93 20.11
N PHE A 307 -14.59 6.20 19.86
CA PHE A 307 -13.65 7.32 19.85
C PHE A 307 -13.00 7.60 21.22
N SER A 308 -13.61 7.14 22.31
CA SER A 308 -13.05 7.31 23.65
C SER A 308 -11.87 6.38 23.95
N SER A 309 -11.68 5.34 23.13
CA SER A 309 -10.63 4.33 23.31
C SER A 309 -9.21 4.91 23.19
N SER A 310 -8.28 4.36 23.96
CA SER A 310 -6.84 4.67 23.80
C SER A 310 -6.35 4.33 22.40
N LEU A 311 -6.85 3.23 21.83
CA LEU A 311 -6.56 2.77 20.47
C LEU A 311 -6.81 3.87 19.43
N PHE A 312 -8.01 4.45 19.43
CA PHE A 312 -8.37 5.51 18.50
C PHE A 312 -7.53 6.77 18.74
N LYS A 313 -7.39 7.22 20.00
CA LYS A 313 -6.66 8.43 20.34
C LYS A 313 -5.20 8.37 19.89
N GLN A 314 -4.52 7.26 20.17
CA GLN A 314 -3.14 7.05 19.75
C GLN A 314 -3.04 6.99 18.22
N THR A 315 -3.92 6.21 17.56
CA THR A 315 -3.93 6.12 16.09
C THR A 315 -4.11 7.50 15.45
N TYR A 316 -5.06 8.29 15.95
CA TYR A 316 -5.35 9.63 15.42
C TYR A 316 -4.19 10.60 15.64
N GLN A 317 -3.52 10.56 16.80
CA GLN A 317 -2.32 11.36 17.06
C GLN A 317 -1.19 11.04 16.06
N ARG A 318 -1.00 9.76 15.72
CA ARG A 318 0.05 9.34 14.77
C ARG A 318 -0.12 9.85 13.36
N VAL A 319 -1.36 10.16 12.96
CA VAL A 319 -1.64 10.80 11.67
C VAL A 319 -0.84 12.09 11.49
N PHE A 320 -0.52 12.78 12.59
CA PHE A 320 0.20 14.06 12.62
C PHE A 320 1.63 13.95 13.13
N GLU A 321 2.23 12.76 13.07
CA GLU A 321 3.65 12.57 13.37
C GLU A 321 4.53 13.52 12.56
N LYS A 322 5.60 13.99 13.20
CA LYS A 322 6.55 14.93 12.60
C LYS A 322 7.89 14.24 12.33
N ASP A 323 8.58 14.72 11.31
CA ASP A 323 9.96 14.36 11.02
C ASP A 323 10.94 15.05 11.98
N GLY A 324 12.23 14.72 11.90
CA GLY A 324 13.28 15.35 12.72
C GLY A 324 13.46 16.85 12.49
N LYS A 325 12.78 17.44 11.49
CA LYS A 325 12.76 18.89 11.20
C LYS A 325 11.46 19.56 11.65
N GLY A 326 10.55 18.82 12.28
CA GLY A 326 9.27 19.32 12.77
C GLY A 326 8.15 19.41 11.72
N HIS A 327 8.35 18.91 10.49
CA HIS A 327 7.31 18.86 9.46
C HIS A 327 6.49 17.58 9.58
N LEU A 328 5.22 17.62 9.19
CA LEU A 328 4.37 16.43 9.19
C LEU A 328 4.88 15.33 8.25
N LYS A 329 4.76 14.06 8.63
CA LYS A 329 5.13 12.89 7.80
C LYS A 329 4.06 12.52 6.76
N MET A 330 3.67 13.50 5.96
CA MET A 330 2.68 13.34 4.89
C MET A 330 3.05 14.21 3.69
N GLY A 331 2.64 13.81 2.51
CA GLY A 331 2.70 14.59 1.28
C GLY A 331 1.32 14.63 0.64
N PHE A 332 1.07 15.65 -0.17
CA PHE A 332 -0.24 15.87 -0.78
C PHE A 332 -0.17 16.02 -2.29
N ASN A 333 -1.31 15.82 -2.94
CA ASN A 333 -1.53 16.01 -4.37
C ASN A 333 -0.36 15.47 -5.22
N ALA A 334 0.06 14.25 -4.90
CA ALA A 334 1.19 13.60 -5.49
C ALA A 334 0.82 12.94 -6.83
N THR A 335 1.76 12.94 -7.74
CA THR A 335 1.68 12.25 -9.03
C THR A 335 2.92 11.40 -9.19
N MET A 336 2.72 10.09 -9.35
CA MET A 336 3.79 9.13 -9.63
C MET A 336 3.72 8.71 -11.09
N GLU A 337 4.78 8.98 -11.84
CA GLU A 337 4.99 8.47 -13.20
C GLU A 337 5.99 7.31 -13.15
N VAL A 338 5.67 6.22 -13.85
CA VAL A 338 6.57 5.08 -14.02
C VAL A 338 7.04 5.02 -15.46
N LYS A 339 8.36 4.99 -15.62
CA LYS A 339 9.04 4.87 -16.91
C LYS A 339 9.78 3.54 -16.93
N VAL A 340 9.65 2.81 -18.02
CA VAL A 340 10.33 1.53 -18.21
C VAL A 340 11.23 1.58 -19.43
N GLY A 341 12.33 0.83 -19.37
CA GLY A 341 13.24 0.67 -20.52
C GLY A 341 12.65 -0.22 -21.61
N THR A 342 13.30 -0.24 -22.78
CA THR A 342 12.92 -1.10 -23.91
C THR A 342 12.78 -2.57 -23.48
N GLY A 343 11.73 -3.22 -23.99
CA GLY A 343 11.40 -4.62 -23.68
C GLY A 343 10.48 -4.81 -22.47
N LEU A 344 10.11 -3.74 -21.77
CA LEU A 344 9.15 -3.75 -20.68
C LEU A 344 7.92 -2.91 -21.02
N LYS A 345 6.77 -3.35 -20.51
CA LYS A 345 5.53 -2.58 -20.46
C LYS A 345 4.92 -2.67 -19.05
N ILE A 346 3.95 -1.79 -18.79
CA ILE A 346 3.26 -1.63 -17.52
C ILE A 346 1.84 -2.20 -17.68
N GLU A 347 1.53 -3.28 -16.97
CA GLU A 347 0.18 -3.87 -16.96
C GLU A 347 -0.79 -3.08 -16.08
N GLY A 348 -0.27 -2.50 -15.01
CA GLY A 348 -1.00 -1.62 -14.12
C GLY A 348 -0.42 -1.61 -12.72
N LEU A 349 -1.22 -1.19 -11.74
CA LEU A 349 -0.79 -0.99 -10.36
C LEU A 349 -1.83 -1.52 -9.38
N LEU A 350 -1.34 -2.18 -8.32
CA LEU A 350 -2.12 -2.60 -7.17
C LEU A 350 -1.74 -1.77 -5.94
N GLY A 351 -2.68 -0.97 -5.47
CA GLY A 351 -2.52 -0.12 -4.29
C GLY A 351 -3.61 0.95 -4.20
N CYS A 352 -3.54 1.77 -3.15
CA CYS A 352 -4.49 2.86 -2.90
C CYS A 352 -4.03 4.12 -3.64
N CYS A 353 -4.61 4.37 -4.83
CA CYS A 353 -4.41 5.59 -5.61
C CYS A 353 -5.49 5.73 -6.68
N ALA A 354 -5.45 6.82 -7.43
CA ALA A 354 -6.29 7.03 -8.60
C ALA A 354 -5.50 6.93 -9.91
N ASN A 355 -6.21 6.58 -10.98
CA ASN A 355 -5.66 6.56 -12.33
C ASN A 355 -5.32 7.99 -12.80
N GLY A 356 -4.09 8.20 -13.29
CA GLY A 356 -3.64 9.48 -13.84
C GLY A 356 -4.10 9.75 -15.27
N ASN A 357 -4.68 8.77 -15.96
CA ASN A 357 -5.17 8.84 -17.35
C ASN A 357 -4.09 9.27 -18.36
N VAL A 358 -2.84 8.85 -18.16
CA VAL A 358 -1.74 9.12 -19.09
C VAL A 358 -1.30 7.80 -19.73
N LYS A 359 -1.66 7.60 -21.00
CA LYS A 359 -1.29 6.41 -21.78
C LYS A 359 -0.22 6.74 -22.80
N ASN A 360 0.78 5.86 -22.90
CA ASN A 360 1.86 5.96 -23.87
C ASN A 360 2.36 4.56 -24.27
N ALA A 361 3.47 4.50 -25.02
CA ALA A 361 4.05 3.26 -25.50
C ALA A 361 4.51 2.27 -24.41
N SER A 362 4.74 2.73 -23.17
CA SER A 362 5.09 1.83 -22.05
C SER A 362 3.89 1.14 -21.42
N VAL A 363 2.65 1.52 -21.76
CA VAL A 363 1.46 0.87 -21.20
C VAL A 363 1.18 -0.42 -21.97
N SER A 364 0.93 -1.51 -21.24
CA SER A 364 0.54 -2.81 -21.79
C SER A 364 -0.90 -2.79 -22.30
N ASP A 365 -1.18 -3.70 -23.23
CA ASP A 365 -2.55 -4.03 -23.64
C ASP A 365 -3.20 -5.04 -22.67
N THR A 366 -2.39 -5.72 -21.85
CA THR A 366 -2.86 -6.57 -20.74
C THR A 366 -3.10 -5.69 -19.51
N GLU A 367 -4.35 -5.63 -19.06
CA GLU A 367 -4.76 -4.74 -17.97
C GLU A 367 -4.91 -5.49 -16.64
N MET A 368 -4.20 -5.03 -15.61
CA MET A 368 -4.30 -5.58 -14.26
C MET A 368 -4.33 -4.45 -13.20
N GLY A 369 -5.27 -4.52 -12.26
CA GLY A 369 -5.40 -3.48 -11.23
C GLY A 369 -5.84 -2.13 -11.79
N ILE A 370 -5.20 -1.05 -11.34
CA ILE A 370 -5.37 0.31 -11.88
C ILE A 370 -4.49 0.45 -13.12
N ALA A 371 -5.02 0.01 -14.25
CA ALA A 371 -4.30 -0.17 -15.51
C ALA A 371 -4.48 1.00 -16.49
N ASN A 372 -4.09 0.80 -17.77
CA ASN A 372 -4.26 1.76 -18.86
C ASN A 372 -3.58 3.12 -18.68
N THR A 373 -2.57 3.18 -17.82
CA THR A 373 -1.83 4.41 -17.52
C THR A 373 -0.38 4.08 -17.14
N CYS A 374 0.52 5.03 -17.33
CA CYS A 374 1.87 5.03 -16.75
C CYS A 374 2.00 6.05 -15.60
N GLN A 375 0.89 6.67 -15.20
CA GLN A 375 0.82 7.70 -14.16
C GLN A 375 -0.34 7.45 -13.21
N TRP A 376 -0.09 7.64 -11.91
CA TRP A 376 -1.09 7.53 -10.85
C TRP A 376 -1.05 8.74 -9.93
N LYS A 377 -2.22 9.10 -9.39
CA LYS A 377 -2.40 10.24 -8.51
C LYS A 377 -2.69 9.76 -7.09
N PHE A 378 -2.05 10.38 -6.11
CA PHE A 378 -2.26 10.17 -4.69
C PHE A 378 -2.64 11.51 -4.06
N CYS A 379 -3.81 11.61 -3.42
CA CYS A 379 -4.18 12.89 -2.81
C CYS A 379 -3.45 13.09 -1.49
N SER A 380 -3.14 11.99 -0.81
CA SER A 380 -2.23 11.91 0.34
C SER A 380 -1.23 10.79 0.11
N ILE A 381 0.00 10.96 0.57
CA ILE A 381 1.04 9.94 0.53
C ILE A 381 1.88 10.03 1.79
N THR A 382 2.27 8.90 2.37
CA THR A 382 3.10 8.86 3.59
C THR A 382 4.35 8.02 3.32
N PRO A 383 5.37 8.07 4.21
CA PRO A 383 6.53 7.18 4.11
C PRO A 383 6.22 5.68 4.16
N LYS A 384 5.00 5.29 4.58
CA LYS A 384 4.55 3.89 4.66
C LYS A 384 3.78 3.42 3.43
N HIS A 385 3.30 4.33 2.57
CA HIS A 385 2.52 3.95 1.39
C HIS A 385 3.36 3.17 0.39
N THR A 386 3.01 1.90 0.16
CA THR A 386 3.65 1.00 -0.80
C THR A 386 2.64 0.52 -1.85
N VAL A 387 2.96 0.79 -3.11
CA VAL A 387 2.21 0.31 -4.29
C VAL A 387 2.97 -0.81 -4.98
N ALA A 388 2.26 -1.67 -5.72
CA ALA A 388 2.87 -2.72 -6.53
C ALA A 388 2.61 -2.48 -8.01
N VAL A 389 3.66 -2.22 -8.79
CA VAL A 389 3.57 -2.04 -10.25
C VAL A 389 3.80 -3.38 -10.93
N LEU A 390 2.84 -3.80 -11.75
CA LEU A 390 2.88 -5.02 -12.54
C LEU A 390 3.52 -4.74 -13.90
N LEU A 391 4.47 -5.59 -14.29
CA LEU A 391 5.28 -5.41 -15.47
C LEU A 391 5.10 -6.57 -16.44
N GLU A 392 4.97 -6.23 -17.72
CA GLU A 392 4.98 -7.18 -18.81
C GLU A 392 6.34 -7.13 -19.52
N ILE A 393 6.90 -8.30 -19.79
CA ILE A 393 8.08 -8.43 -20.66
C ILE A 393 7.56 -8.55 -22.10
N ALA A 394 7.83 -7.55 -22.92
CA ALA A 394 7.23 -7.40 -24.26
C ALA A 394 8.06 -8.04 -25.38
N ALA A 395 9.32 -8.39 -25.12
CA ALA A 395 10.22 -8.92 -26.14
C ALA A 395 9.74 -10.30 -26.67
N GLN A 396 9.81 -10.46 -27.99
CA GLN A 396 9.42 -11.70 -28.65
C GLN A 396 10.45 -12.81 -28.42
N HIS A 397 9.99 -14.06 -28.40
CA HIS A 397 10.86 -15.23 -28.25
C HIS A 397 11.90 -15.31 -29.38
N GLY A 398 13.15 -15.61 -29.03
CA GLY A 398 14.28 -15.62 -29.98
C GLY A 398 14.96 -14.26 -30.21
N SER A 399 14.48 -13.17 -29.60
CA SER A 399 15.12 -11.86 -29.67
C SER A 399 16.42 -11.85 -28.85
N ALA A 400 17.57 -11.62 -29.50
CA ALA A 400 18.85 -11.52 -28.80
C ALA A 400 18.86 -10.28 -27.88
N VAL A 401 19.17 -10.49 -26.60
CA VAL A 401 19.39 -9.38 -25.66
C VAL A 401 20.80 -8.82 -25.90
N PRO A 402 20.94 -7.51 -26.16
CA PRO A 402 22.26 -6.90 -26.32
C PRO A 402 23.15 -7.16 -25.10
N GLN A 403 24.43 -7.45 -25.32
CA GLN A 403 25.36 -7.76 -24.23
C GLN A 403 25.43 -6.57 -23.24
N GLY A 404 25.20 -6.84 -21.95
CA GLY A 404 25.17 -5.80 -20.90
C GLY A 404 23.89 -4.96 -20.85
N ALA A 405 22.84 -5.38 -21.55
CA ALA A 405 21.50 -4.84 -21.40
C ALA A 405 20.91 -5.22 -20.04
N ARG A 406 20.20 -4.26 -19.44
CA ARG A 406 19.42 -4.44 -18.21
C ARG A 406 18.03 -3.89 -18.40
N GLY A 407 17.05 -4.57 -17.84
CA GLY A 407 15.72 -3.99 -17.72
C GLY A 407 15.78 -2.87 -16.68
N MET A 408 15.20 -1.73 -16.98
CA MET A 408 15.28 -0.53 -16.13
C MET A 408 13.89 0.01 -15.84
N ILE A 409 13.70 0.49 -14.62
CA ILE A 409 12.48 1.14 -14.18
C ILE A 409 12.89 2.42 -13.46
N GLN A 410 12.20 3.51 -13.79
CA GLN A 410 12.34 4.78 -13.11
C GLN A 410 10.98 5.22 -12.59
N PHE A 411 10.92 5.50 -11.29
CA PHE A 411 9.78 6.07 -10.60
C PHE A 411 10.03 7.56 -10.38
N VAL A 412 9.10 8.40 -10.80
CA VAL A 412 9.17 9.86 -10.61
C VAL A 412 7.93 10.30 -9.86
N THR A 413 8.09 10.67 -8.59
CA THR A 413 6.99 11.09 -7.72
C THR A 413 7.10 12.58 -7.43
N GLN A 414 6.17 13.35 -7.95
CA GLN A 414 6.04 14.78 -7.66
C GLN A 414 4.98 14.96 -6.58
N TYR A 415 5.22 15.77 -5.56
CA TYR A 415 4.24 15.97 -4.48
C TYR A 415 4.39 17.34 -3.82
N GLN A 416 3.35 17.78 -3.13
CA GLN A 416 3.38 18.93 -2.24
C GLN A 416 3.82 18.46 -0.85
N HIS A 417 4.95 18.96 -0.38
CA HIS A 417 5.45 18.71 0.97
C HIS A 417 4.75 19.66 1.98
N PRO A 418 4.63 19.30 3.27
CA PRO A 418 3.92 20.12 4.27
C PRO A 418 4.51 21.49 4.54
N ASP A 419 5.75 21.74 4.12
CA ASP A 419 6.37 23.09 4.11
C ASP A 419 5.85 23.98 2.98
N GLY A 420 4.93 23.49 2.15
CA GLY A 420 4.36 24.16 0.99
C GLY A 420 5.18 24.02 -0.30
N ARG A 421 6.40 23.46 -0.24
CA ARG A 421 7.24 23.29 -1.43
C ARG A 421 6.77 22.10 -2.25
N LYS A 422 6.87 22.22 -3.57
CA LYS A 422 6.77 21.06 -4.47
C LYS A 422 8.11 20.33 -4.47
N ARG A 423 8.06 19.00 -4.34
CA ARG A 423 9.25 18.14 -4.35
C ARG A 423 9.10 17.06 -5.40
N ILE A 424 10.23 16.62 -5.94
CA ILE A 424 10.32 15.52 -6.90
C ILE A 424 11.25 14.48 -6.30
N ARG A 425 10.76 13.24 -6.19
CA ARG A 425 11.56 12.08 -5.78
C ARG A 425 11.72 11.15 -6.97
N VAL A 426 12.97 10.82 -7.29
CA VAL A 426 13.32 9.97 -8.42
C VAL A 426 14.05 8.74 -7.91
N THR A 427 13.53 7.56 -8.20
CA THR A 427 14.17 6.27 -7.91
C THR A 427 14.36 5.53 -9.21
N THR A 428 15.59 5.15 -9.55
CA THR A 428 15.90 4.34 -10.75
C THR A 428 16.50 3.02 -10.32
N THR A 429 15.93 1.92 -10.77
CA THR A 429 16.39 0.56 -10.48
C THR A 429 16.57 -0.24 -11.77
N CYS A 430 17.35 -1.30 -11.71
CA CYS A 430 17.57 -2.18 -12.87
C CYS A 430 17.69 -3.64 -12.47
N ARG A 431 17.36 -4.55 -13.40
CA ARG A 431 17.51 -6.00 -13.27
C ARG A 431 18.17 -6.60 -14.51
N ASN A 432 18.88 -7.69 -14.30
CA ASN A 432 19.52 -8.41 -15.40
C ASN A 432 18.48 -9.24 -16.16
N TRP A 433 18.66 -9.30 -17.47
CA TRP A 433 17.97 -10.25 -18.32
C TRP A 433 18.68 -11.61 -18.25
N ALA A 434 17.91 -12.68 -18.36
CA ALA A 434 18.39 -14.05 -18.44
C ALA A 434 17.64 -14.84 -19.51
N ASP A 435 18.30 -15.85 -20.04
CA ASP A 435 17.67 -16.83 -20.92
C ASP A 435 17.09 -17.98 -20.09
N MET A 436 15.78 -18.18 -20.18
CA MET A 436 15.09 -19.22 -19.42
C MET A 436 15.57 -20.62 -19.80
N ALA A 437 16.00 -20.85 -21.06
CA ALA A 437 16.45 -22.17 -21.50
C ALA A 437 17.79 -22.58 -20.89
N SER A 438 18.72 -21.63 -20.73
CA SER A 438 20.08 -21.88 -20.26
C SER A 438 20.33 -21.46 -18.81
N GLN A 439 19.52 -20.53 -18.26
CA GLN A 439 19.74 -19.88 -16.96
C GLN A 439 18.51 -19.95 -16.04
N GLN A 440 17.64 -20.96 -16.20
CA GLN A 440 16.52 -21.19 -15.28
C GLN A 440 16.95 -21.20 -13.80
N PRO A 441 18.06 -21.85 -13.39
CA PRO A 441 18.47 -21.84 -11.98
C PRO A 441 18.78 -20.43 -11.46
N THR A 442 19.32 -19.54 -12.29
CA THR A 442 19.59 -18.14 -11.92
C THR A 442 18.29 -17.34 -11.73
N ILE A 443 17.29 -17.56 -12.60
CA ILE A 443 15.97 -16.94 -12.46
C ILE A 443 15.29 -17.44 -11.19
N ALA A 444 15.30 -18.76 -10.96
CA ALA A 444 14.74 -19.39 -9.77
C ALA A 444 15.40 -18.86 -8.49
N TYR A 445 16.73 -18.70 -8.47
CA TYR A 445 17.46 -18.14 -7.33
C TYR A 445 17.10 -16.67 -7.05
N SER A 446 16.59 -15.95 -8.04
CA SER A 446 16.20 -14.53 -7.93
C SER A 446 14.79 -14.29 -7.42
N PHE A 447 14.03 -15.36 -7.16
CA PHE A 447 12.67 -15.31 -6.64
C PHE A 447 12.64 -14.81 -5.20
N ASP A 448 11.73 -13.88 -4.93
CA ASP A 448 11.45 -13.37 -3.60
C ASP A 448 10.08 -13.88 -3.16
N GLN A 449 10.06 -14.92 -2.34
CA GLN A 449 8.84 -15.59 -1.92
C GLN A 449 7.90 -14.73 -1.06
N GLU A 450 8.42 -13.76 -0.30
CA GLU A 450 7.60 -12.84 0.49
C GLU A 450 6.89 -11.84 -0.43
N ALA A 451 7.65 -11.19 -1.33
CA ALA A 451 7.07 -10.29 -2.32
C ALA A 451 6.08 -11.03 -3.24
N ALA A 452 6.38 -12.28 -3.58
CA ALA A 452 5.48 -13.14 -4.33
C ALA A 452 4.19 -13.45 -3.57
N ALA A 453 4.26 -13.78 -2.27
CA ALA A 453 3.08 -14.02 -1.46
C ALA A 453 2.20 -12.76 -1.38
N VAL A 454 2.79 -11.60 -1.17
CA VAL A 454 2.07 -10.33 -1.08
C VAL A 454 1.44 -9.94 -2.42
N ILE A 455 2.13 -10.14 -3.56
CA ILE A 455 1.51 -9.81 -4.86
C ILE A 455 0.34 -10.73 -5.16
N MET A 456 0.46 -12.02 -4.81
CA MET A 456 -0.63 -12.98 -4.95
C MET A 456 -1.82 -12.62 -4.06
N ALA A 457 -1.56 -12.14 -2.83
CA ALA A 457 -2.59 -11.66 -1.92
C ALA A 457 -3.31 -10.41 -2.45
N ARG A 458 -2.56 -9.43 -2.96
CA ARG A 458 -3.14 -8.22 -3.59
C ARG A 458 -3.96 -8.58 -4.83
N LEU A 459 -3.45 -9.45 -5.70
CA LEU A 459 -4.16 -9.92 -6.89
C LEU A 459 -5.43 -10.69 -6.55
N ALA A 460 -5.37 -11.61 -5.59
CA ALA A 460 -6.52 -12.39 -5.16
C ALA A 460 -7.59 -11.49 -4.51
N SER A 461 -7.17 -10.53 -3.68
CA SER A 461 -8.07 -9.55 -3.06
C SER A 461 -8.72 -8.62 -4.09
N TRP A 462 -7.95 -8.20 -5.10
CA TRP A 462 -8.45 -7.40 -6.22
C TRP A 462 -9.46 -8.18 -7.06
N ARG A 463 -9.14 -9.43 -7.46
CA ARG A 463 -10.07 -10.34 -8.16
C ARG A 463 -11.35 -10.55 -7.36
N ALA A 464 -11.24 -10.91 -6.09
CA ALA A 464 -12.40 -11.12 -5.21
C ALA A 464 -13.29 -9.87 -5.05
N THR A 465 -12.72 -8.66 -5.19
CA THR A 465 -13.48 -7.40 -5.10
C THR A 465 -14.09 -7.00 -6.44
N ASN A 466 -13.36 -7.17 -7.55
CA ASN A 466 -13.79 -6.72 -8.88
C ASN A 466 -14.71 -7.73 -9.57
N GLU A 467 -14.43 -9.02 -9.42
CA GLU A 467 -15.19 -10.12 -10.01
C GLU A 467 -16.37 -10.53 -9.10
N ASN A 468 -16.42 -10.04 -7.86
CA ASN A 468 -17.38 -10.43 -6.81
C ASN A 468 -17.44 -11.96 -6.57
N ASP A 469 -16.38 -12.69 -6.90
CA ASP A 469 -16.29 -14.15 -6.78
C ASP A 469 -15.02 -14.55 -6.01
N THR A 470 -15.16 -14.59 -4.68
CA THR A 470 -14.12 -15.12 -3.79
C THR A 470 -13.75 -16.58 -4.12
N PRO A 471 -14.72 -17.52 -4.32
CA PRO A 471 -14.40 -18.89 -4.72
C PRO A 471 -13.53 -19.01 -5.97
N ASP A 472 -13.76 -18.20 -7.00
CA ASP A 472 -12.90 -18.21 -8.19
C ASP A 472 -11.49 -17.67 -7.90
N ALA A 473 -11.38 -16.59 -7.13
CA ALA A 473 -10.09 -16.08 -6.67
C ALA A 473 -9.27 -17.15 -5.92
N LEU A 474 -9.91 -17.96 -5.06
CA LEU A 474 -9.27 -19.07 -4.37
C LEU A 474 -8.77 -20.15 -5.34
N ARG A 475 -9.60 -20.57 -6.31
CA ARG A 475 -9.19 -21.55 -7.34
C ARG A 475 -8.04 -21.02 -8.18
N TRP A 476 -8.03 -19.73 -8.49
CA TRP A 476 -6.93 -19.08 -9.20
C TRP A 476 -5.63 -19.14 -8.40
N VAL A 477 -5.68 -18.88 -7.09
CA VAL A 477 -4.52 -19.01 -6.20
C VAL A 477 -4.00 -20.45 -6.17
N ASP A 478 -4.88 -21.44 -5.97
CA ASP A 478 -4.50 -22.85 -5.90
C ASP A 478 -3.85 -23.33 -7.23
N ARG A 479 -4.47 -23.00 -8.37
CA ARG A 479 -3.91 -23.31 -9.70
C ARG A 479 -2.56 -22.65 -9.93
N SER A 480 -2.38 -21.42 -9.47
CA SER A 480 -1.12 -20.71 -9.58
C SER A 480 -0.02 -21.38 -8.74
N LEU A 481 -0.33 -21.80 -7.53
CA LEU A 481 0.61 -22.53 -6.69
C LEU A 481 1.02 -23.86 -7.33
N ILE A 482 0.07 -24.65 -7.84
CA ILE A 482 0.34 -25.93 -8.50
C ILE A 482 1.28 -25.73 -9.70
N ARG A 483 0.99 -24.75 -10.56
CA ARG A 483 1.84 -24.45 -11.74
C ARG A 483 3.24 -24.00 -11.34
N LEU A 484 3.38 -23.22 -10.27
CA LEU A 484 4.69 -22.80 -9.77
C LEU A 484 5.50 -24.02 -9.29
N CYS A 485 4.88 -24.91 -8.50
CA CYS A 485 5.50 -26.14 -8.03
C CYS A 485 5.87 -27.09 -9.18
N GLN A 486 5.02 -27.22 -10.21
CA GLN A 486 5.33 -27.99 -11.42
C GLN A 486 6.52 -27.42 -12.19
N ARG A 487 6.72 -26.09 -12.14
CA ARG A 487 7.76 -25.41 -12.93
C ARG A 487 9.12 -25.36 -12.24
N PHE A 488 9.13 -25.12 -10.93
CA PHE A 488 10.35 -24.87 -10.15
C PHE A 488 10.62 -25.95 -9.10
N GLY A 489 9.73 -26.92 -8.93
CA GLY A 489 9.95 -28.11 -8.12
C GLY A 489 10.71 -29.20 -8.89
N GLU A 490 11.43 -30.01 -8.13
CA GLU A 490 12.11 -31.22 -8.60
C GLU A 490 11.30 -32.44 -8.14
N TYR A 491 10.97 -33.32 -9.06
CA TYR A 491 10.18 -34.52 -8.76
C TYR A 491 10.28 -35.58 -9.86
N THR A 492 10.05 -36.82 -9.44
CA THR A 492 9.72 -37.93 -10.33
C THR A 492 8.22 -37.91 -10.59
N LYS A 493 7.84 -38.02 -11.86
CA LYS A 493 6.44 -38.02 -12.28
C LYS A 493 5.65 -39.10 -11.54
N ASP A 494 4.46 -38.73 -11.08
CA ASP A 494 3.52 -39.60 -10.36
C ASP A 494 4.05 -40.17 -9.01
N ASP A 495 5.17 -39.65 -8.49
CA ASP A 495 5.70 -39.97 -7.15
C ASP A 495 5.74 -38.73 -6.23
N PRO A 496 4.72 -38.52 -5.37
CA PRO A 496 4.65 -37.36 -4.48
C PRO A 496 5.77 -37.28 -3.44
N SER A 497 6.40 -38.42 -3.10
CA SER A 497 7.45 -38.47 -2.07
C SER A 497 8.78 -37.88 -2.57
N SER A 498 8.98 -37.91 -3.89
CA SER A 498 10.14 -37.34 -4.57
C SER A 498 10.15 -35.81 -4.61
N PHE A 499 9.00 -35.16 -4.39
CA PHE A 499 8.88 -33.71 -4.55
C PHE A 499 9.81 -32.94 -3.61
N ARG A 500 10.65 -32.10 -4.18
CA ARG A 500 11.55 -31.15 -3.51
C ARG A 500 11.43 -29.78 -4.17
N ILE A 501 11.65 -28.73 -3.40
CA ILE A 501 11.69 -27.36 -3.91
C ILE A 501 12.79 -26.59 -3.19
N SER A 502 13.44 -25.66 -3.89
CA SER A 502 14.52 -24.83 -3.34
C SER A 502 14.04 -23.99 -2.15
N ASP A 503 14.98 -23.66 -1.24
CA ASP A 503 14.75 -22.75 -0.10
C ASP A 503 14.23 -21.37 -0.50
N ARG A 504 14.49 -20.93 -1.74
CA ARG A 504 13.93 -19.68 -2.28
C ARG A 504 12.41 -19.73 -2.44
N PHE A 505 11.81 -20.92 -2.48
CA PHE A 505 10.38 -21.14 -2.67
C PHE A 505 9.72 -21.91 -1.52
N SER A 506 10.49 -22.42 -0.56
CA SER A 506 10.00 -23.40 0.43
C SER A 506 8.89 -22.86 1.34
N LEU A 507 8.89 -21.55 1.63
CA LEU A 507 7.85 -20.90 2.43
C LEU A 507 6.64 -20.48 1.58
N PHE A 508 6.78 -20.37 0.26
CA PHE A 508 5.71 -19.90 -0.60
C PHE A 508 4.41 -20.73 -0.50
N PRO A 509 4.45 -22.09 -0.53
CA PRO A 509 3.25 -22.89 -0.28
C PRO A 509 2.59 -22.62 1.09
N GLN A 510 3.39 -22.36 2.12
CA GLN A 510 2.89 -22.04 3.46
C GLN A 510 2.19 -20.68 3.46
N PHE A 511 2.77 -19.65 2.83
CA PHE A 511 2.11 -18.36 2.68
C PHE A 511 0.77 -18.48 1.94
N ILE A 512 0.73 -19.28 0.86
CA ILE A 512 -0.51 -19.51 0.13
C ILE A 512 -1.55 -20.25 0.98
N PHE A 513 -1.13 -21.21 1.81
CA PHE A 513 -2.01 -21.88 2.78
C PHE A 513 -2.65 -20.92 3.80
N HIS A 514 -1.88 -19.95 4.32
CA HIS A 514 -2.44 -18.96 5.23
C HIS A 514 -3.29 -17.91 4.48
N LEU A 515 -2.87 -17.48 3.29
CA LEU A 515 -3.63 -16.54 2.44
C LEU A 515 -5.04 -17.06 2.13
N ARG A 516 -5.18 -18.32 1.71
CA ARG A 516 -6.48 -18.92 1.35
C ARG A 516 -7.46 -19.02 2.53
N ARG A 517 -6.95 -18.99 3.78
CA ARG A 517 -7.74 -19.01 5.03
C ARG A 517 -7.87 -17.64 5.67
N SER A 518 -7.12 -16.65 5.18
CA SER A 518 -7.13 -15.29 5.72
C SER A 518 -8.45 -14.58 5.46
N GLN A 519 -8.74 -13.56 6.28
CA GLN A 519 -9.90 -12.67 6.16
C GLN A 519 -9.94 -11.84 4.87
N PHE A 520 -8.85 -11.84 4.08
CA PHE A 520 -8.82 -11.19 2.77
C PHE A 520 -9.66 -11.93 1.73
N LEU A 521 -9.71 -13.26 1.84
CA LEU A 521 -10.45 -14.15 0.94
C LEU A 521 -11.64 -14.78 1.67
N GLN A 522 -11.45 -15.36 2.85
CA GLN A 522 -12.54 -15.91 3.64
C GLN A 522 -13.31 -14.81 4.38
N VAL A 523 -14.30 -14.24 3.70
CA VAL A 523 -15.14 -13.16 4.24
C VAL A 523 -16.21 -13.64 5.23
N PHE A 524 -16.36 -14.96 5.40
CA PHE A 524 -17.22 -15.52 6.46
C PHE A 524 -16.68 -15.12 7.84
N ASN A 525 -17.56 -14.90 8.81
CA ASN A 525 -17.26 -14.33 10.14
C ASN A 525 -16.72 -12.89 10.16
N ASN A 526 -16.66 -12.21 9.01
CA ASN A 526 -16.34 -10.80 8.93
C ASN A 526 -17.54 -10.02 8.40
N SER A 527 -17.66 -8.76 8.77
CA SER A 527 -18.59 -7.83 8.16
C SER A 527 -18.05 -7.29 6.83
N PRO A 528 -18.93 -6.82 5.92
CA PRO A 528 -18.50 -6.09 4.72
C PRO A 528 -17.56 -4.92 5.01
N ASP A 529 -17.76 -4.19 6.11
CA ASP A 529 -16.92 -3.07 6.51
C ASP A 529 -15.52 -3.52 6.95
N GLU A 530 -15.42 -4.58 7.75
CA GLU A 530 -14.13 -5.18 8.16
C GLU A 530 -13.33 -5.66 6.95
N THR A 531 -13.98 -6.33 6.00
CA THR A 531 -13.32 -6.76 4.77
C THR A 531 -12.79 -5.58 3.96
N ALA A 532 -13.57 -4.50 3.83
CA ALA A 532 -13.12 -3.29 3.14
C ALA A 532 -11.92 -2.63 3.84
N TYR A 533 -11.93 -2.59 5.17
CA TYR A 533 -10.82 -2.11 5.99
C TYR A 533 -9.55 -2.96 5.81
N TYR A 534 -9.63 -4.28 6.01
CA TYR A 534 -8.47 -5.17 5.87
C TYR A 534 -7.86 -5.11 4.47
N ARG A 535 -8.68 -5.14 3.42
CA ARG A 535 -8.19 -5.05 2.03
C ARG A 535 -7.53 -3.72 1.72
N HIS A 536 -8.03 -2.61 2.28
CA HIS A 536 -7.38 -1.31 2.11
C HIS A 536 -5.96 -1.32 2.69
N ILE A 537 -5.82 -1.82 3.91
CA ILE A 537 -4.52 -1.86 4.61
C ILE A 537 -3.51 -2.75 3.86
N LEU A 538 -3.93 -3.93 3.38
CA LEU A 538 -3.11 -4.80 2.53
C LEU A 538 -2.63 -4.12 1.24
N MET A 539 -3.45 -3.24 0.67
CA MET A 539 -3.15 -2.50 -0.55
C MET A 539 -2.24 -1.29 -0.32
N SER A 540 -2.13 -0.78 0.92
CA SER A 540 -1.29 0.37 1.26
C SER A 540 0.05 0.01 1.89
N GLU A 541 0.16 -1.14 2.56
CA GLU A 541 1.33 -1.48 3.38
C GLU A 541 2.49 -2.13 2.62
N ASN A 542 3.67 -2.10 3.23
CA ASN A 542 4.88 -2.69 2.65
C ASN A 542 4.84 -4.23 2.65
N VAL A 543 5.84 -4.87 2.04
CA VAL A 543 5.90 -6.34 1.90
C VAL A 543 6.02 -7.05 3.26
N LEU A 544 6.83 -6.52 4.17
CA LEU A 544 7.04 -7.12 5.50
C LEU A 544 5.71 -7.15 6.29
N GLU A 545 5.09 -5.98 6.48
CA GLU A 545 3.81 -5.88 7.20
C GLU A 545 2.70 -6.69 6.52
N SER A 546 2.64 -6.66 5.19
CA SER A 546 1.67 -7.46 4.43
C SER A 546 1.90 -8.97 4.60
N THR A 547 3.14 -9.41 4.81
CA THR A 547 3.47 -10.81 5.06
C THR A 547 2.99 -11.22 6.45
N THR A 548 3.17 -10.37 7.46
CA THR A 548 2.60 -10.56 8.82
C THR A 548 1.07 -10.64 8.79
N MET A 549 0.40 -9.86 7.93
CA MET A 549 -1.05 -9.97 7.76
C MET A 549 -1.50 -11.31 7.14
N ILE A 550 -0.70 -11.87 6.22
CA ILE A 550 -0.99 -13.14 5.54
C ILE A 550 -0.72 -14.30 6.49
N GLN A 551 0.48 -14.33 7.07
CA GLN A 551 0.93 -15.34 8.01
C GLN A 551 1.37 -14.65 9.31
N PRO A 552 0.51 -14.65 10.34
CA PRO A 552 0.83 -14.10 11.64
C PRO A 552 2.10 -14.71 12.24
N VAL A 553 2.83 -13.89 13.00
CA VAL A 553 4.04 -14.32 13.71
C VAL A 553 3.65 -14.72 15.13
N LEU A 554 4.27 -15.78 15.66
CA LEU A 554 4.04 -16.30 17.00
C LEU A 554 5.37 -16.45 17.73
N PHE A 555 5.51 -15.80 18.88
CA PHE A 555 6.67 -15.94 19.78
C PHE A 555 6.27 -16.69 21.04
N ALA A 556 7.14 -17.57 21.52
CA ALA A 556 6.97 -18.27 22.78
C ALA A 556 7.96 -17.75 23.83
N TYR A 557 7.44 -17.59 25.05
CA TYR A 557 8.17 -17.17 26.23
C TYR A 557 8.03 -18.28 27.27
N SER A 558 9.15 -18.74 27.79
CA SER A 558 9.23 -19.79 28.82
C SER A 558 10.39 -19.52 29.77
N PHE A 559 10.53 -20.33 30.82
CA PHE A 559 11.71 -20.29 31.69
C PHE A 559 12.97 -20.87 31.05
N SER A 560 12.83 -21.59 29.94
CA SER A 560 13.89 -22.41 29.34
C SER A 560 14.73 -21.68 28.29
N GLY A 561 14.59 -20.36 28.14
CA GLY A 561 15.37 -19.59 27.18
C GLY A 561 14.81 -18.19 26.91
N PRO A 562 15.49 -17.41 26.05
CA PRO A 562 14.95 -16.15 25.54
C PRO A 562 13.70 -16.38 24.67
N PRO A 563 12.94 -15.32 24.34
CA PRO A 563 11.81 -15.42 23.43
C PRO A 563 12.22 -16.01 22.08
N GLU A 564 11.50 -17.03 21.61
CA GLU A 564 11.79 -17.72 20.36
C GLU A 564 10.59 -17.70 19.41
N PRO A 565 10.79 -17.52 18.08
CA PRO A 565 9.72 -17.68 17.12
C PRO A 565 9.32 -19.16 17.04
N VAL A 566 8.01 -19.42 17.11
CA VAL A 566 7.43 -20.77 17.02
C VAL A 566 6.48 -20.87 15.82
N LEU A 567 6.18 -22.10 15.42
CA LEU A 567 5.25 -22.33 14.32
C LEU A 567 3.85 -21.85 14.69
N LEU A 568 3.14 -21.27 13.72
CA LEU A 568 1.74 -20.87 13.88
C LEU A 568 0.83 -22.11 13.82
N ASP A 569 0.93 -22.97 14.83
CA ASP A 569 0.37 -24.31 14.89
C ASP A 569 -0.13 -24.65 16.30
N THR A 570 -1.15 -25.51 16.39
CA THR A 570 -1.72 -25.97 17.66
C THR A 570 -0.72 -26.64 18.59
N SER A 571 0.31 -27.29 18.05
CA SER A 571 1.41 -27.89 18.81
C SER A 571 2.26 -26.87 19.58
N SER A 572 2.24 -25.60 19.18
CA SER A 572 2.96 -24.53 19.89
C SER A 572 2.18 -23.98 21.08
N ILE A 573 0.91 -24.36 21.26
CA ILE A 573 0.07 -23.96 22.39
C ILE A 573 0.30 -24.91 23.56
N LEU A 574 1.33 -24.60 24.35
CA LEU A 574 1.75 -25.39 25.51
C LEU A 574 1.28 -24.76 26.83
N PRO A 575 1.04 -25.57 27.89
CA PRO A 575 0.49 -25.09 29.16
C PRO A 575 1.48 -24.23 29.97
N ASP A 576 2.78 -24.44 29.80
CA ASP A 576 3.88 -23.84 30.56
C ASP A 576 4.55 -22.64 29.85
N ARG A 577 3.94 -22.13 28.77
CA ARG A 577 4.47 -21.01 27.97
C ARG A 577 3.48 -19.86 27.86
N ILE A 578 4.01 -18.67 27.59
CA ILE A 578 3.24 -17.51 27.13
C ILE A 578 3.49 -17.33 25.65
N LEU A 579 2.46 -17.01 24.89
CA LEU A 579 2.56 -16.73 23.46
C LEU A 579 2.26 -15.26 23.18
N LEU A 580 3.06 -14.64 22.32
CA LEU A 580 2.78 -13.34 21.71
C LEU A 580 2.51 -13.56 20.22
N MET A 581 1.26 -13.34 19.80
CA MET A 581 0.85 -13.38 18.40
C MET A 581 0.75 -11.96 17.85
N ASP A 582 1.30 -11.76 16.67
CA ASP A 582 1.15 -10.55 15.87
C ASP A 582 0.57 -10.90 14.49
N ASP A 583 -0.67 -10.49 14.22
CA ASP A 583 -1.34 -10.64 12.92
C ASP A 583 -1.48 -9.31 12.16
N TYR A 584 -0.65 -8.33 12.50
CA TYR A 584 -0.74 -6.92 12.10
C TYR A 584 -1.91 -6.16 12.74
N PHE A 585 -3.13 -6.70 12.72
CA PHE A 585 -4.36 -6.03 13.18
C PHE A 585 -4.60 -6.19 14.69
N HIS A 586 -4.05 -7.24 15.27
CA HIS A 586 -4.13 -7.63 16.67
C HIS A 586 -2.73 -7.96 17.19
N VAL A 587 -2.48 -7.54 18.41
CA VAL A 587 -1.32 -8.00 19.21
C VAL A 587 -1.88 -8.72 20.41
N LEU A 588 -1.70 -10.04 20.45
CA LEU A 588 -2.36 -10.92 21.40
C LEU A 588 -1.35 -11.64 22.29
N ILE A 589 -1.52 -11.52 23.60
CA ILE A 589 -0.79 -12.30 24.60
C ILE A 589 -1.70 -13.41 25.12
N TYR A 590 -1.25 -14.66 24.98
CA TYR A 590 -1.95 -15.85 25.47
C TYR A 590 -1.13 -16.52 26.58
N HIS A 591 -1.74 -16.69 27.75
CA HIS A 591 -1.13 -17.43 28.86
C HIS A 591 -1.57 -18.89 28.83
N GLY A 592 -0.62 -19.83 28.76
CA GLY A 592 -0.87 -21.26 28.88
C GLY A 592 -1.51 -21.63 30.23
N GLN A 593 -2.12 -22.82 30.31
CA GLN A 593 -2.89 -23.27 31.47
C GLN A 593 -2.14 -23.13 32.81
N THR A 594 -0.89 -23.59 32.87
CA THR A 594 -0.05 -23.54 34.08
C THR A 594 0.32 -22.11 34.43
N ILE A 595 0.70 -21.30 33.43
CA ILE A 595 1.04 -19.90 33.62
C ILE A 595 -0.17 -19.10 34.14
N ALA A 596 -1.34 -19.34 33.55
CA ALA A 596 -2.59 -18.70 33.97
C ALA A 596 -2.97 -19.07 35.41
N ALA A 597 -2.77 -20.34 35.80
CA ALA A 597 -2.99 -20.80 37.17
C ALA A 597 -2.05 -20.08 38.16
N TRP A 598 -0.75 -20.01 37.88
CA TRP A 598 0.22 -19.30 38.74
C TRP A 598 -0.06 -17.80 38.83
N ARG A 599 -0.48 -17.17 37.72
CA ARG A 599 -0.89 -15.76 37.71
C ARG A 599 -2.11 -15.51 38.61
N LYS A 600 -3.09 -16.41 38.59
CA LYS A 600 -4.29 -16.35 39.46
C LYS A 600 -3.97 -16.55 40.94
N MET A 601 -2.91 -17.29 41.25
CA MET A 601 -2.41 -17.48 42.61
C MET A 601 -1.55 -16.30 43.11
N ASN A 602 -1.35 -15.25 42.29
CA ASN A 602 -0.55 -14.07 42.61
C ASN A 602 0.92 -14.37 42.93
N TYR A 603 1.52 -15.39 42.31
CA TYR A 603 2.94 -15.70 42.52
C TYR A 603 3.85 -14.55 42.05
N GLN A 604 3.41 -13.74 41.09
CA GLN A 604 4.16 -12.58 40.61
C GLN A 604 4.41 -11.49 41.67
N ASP A 605 3.63 -11.47 42.76
CA ASP A 605 3.75 -10.46 43.82
C ASP A 605 4.72 -10.91 44.93
N ASP A 606 5.07 -12.19 44.99
CA ASP A 606 6.06 -12.72 45.94
C ASP A 606 7.48 -12.46 45.42
N PRO A 607 8.36 -11.80 46.20
CA PRO A 607 9.76 -11.58 45.84
C PRO A 607 10.53 -12.86 45.50
N GLN A 608 10.13 -14.03 46.03
CA GLN A 608 10.77 -15.32 45.71
C GLN A 608 10.56 -15.74 44.25
N TYR A 609 9.48 -15.29 43.62
CA TYR A 609 9.13 -15.61 42.23
C TYR A 609 9.33 -14.40 41.29
N ALA A 610 10.31 -13.54 41.57
CA ALA A 610 10.64 -12.38 40.72
C ALA A 610 10.88 -12.75 39.25
N VAL A 611 11.41 -13.95 38.96
CA VAL A 611 11.60 -14.46 37.59
C VAL A 611 10.26 -14.71 36.89
N PHE A 612 9.23 -15.16 37.61
CA PHE A 612 7.89 -15.33 37.03
C PHE A 612 7.26 -13.98 36.68
N LYS A 613 7.47 -12.96 37.51
CA LYS A 613 7.07 -11.59 37.18
C LYS A 613 7.74 -11.08 35.90
N GLN A 614 9.05 -11.29 35.77
CA GLN A 614 9.79 -10.94 34.54
C GLN A 614 9.26 -11.67 33.31
N LEU A 615 8.91 -12.96 33.44
CA LEU A 615 8.31 -13.75 32.36
C LEU A 615 6.96 -13.17 31.89
N LEU A 616 6.13 -12.67 32.80
CA LEU A 616 4.85 -12.02 32.47
C LEU A 616 5.05 -10.64 31.82
N GLU A 617 6.09 -9.89 32.21
CA GLU A 617 6.37 -8.54 31.72
C GLU A 617 7.05 -8.53 30.33
N ALA A 618 7.87 -9.54 30.02
CA ALA A 618 8.59 -9.63 28.74
C ALA A 618 7.70 -9.52 27.49
N PRO A 619 6.64 -10.33 27.31
CA PRO A 619 5.76 -10.20 26.13
C PRO A 619 4.98 -8.88 26.11
N VAL A 620 4.74 -8.26 27.26
CA VAL A 620 4.09 -6.93 27.34
C VAL A 620 5.02 -5.84 26.83
N ALA A 621 6.32 -5.92 27.13
CA ALA A 621 7.32 -4.99 26.62
C ALA A 621 7.46 -5.09 25.09
N ASP A 622 7.53 -6.32 24.55
CA ASP A 622 7.62 -6.54 23.11
C ASP A 622 6.33 -6.10 22.39
N ALA A 623 5.16 -6.41 22.96
CA ALA A 623 3.88 -5.92 22.46
C ALA A 623 3.81 -4.39 22.45
N ALA A 624 4.34 -3.72 23.48
CA ALA A 624 4.36 -2.26 23.56
C ALA A 624 5.21 -1.63 22.44
N ALA A 625 6.34 -2.26 22.06
CA ALA A 625 7.16 -1.79 20.94
C ALA A 625 6.40 -1.86 19.61
N ILE A 626 5.72 -2.98 19.34
CA ILE A 626 4.87 -3.16 18.14
C ILE A 626 3.75 -2.11 18.13
N LEU A 627 3.08 -1.94 19.27
CA LEU A 627 2.00 -0.98 19.45
C LEU A 627 2.46 0.46 19.24
N GLN A 628 3.73 0.81 19.47
CA GLN A 628 4.27 2.17 19.31
C GLN A 628 4.55 2.55 17.85
N GLU A 629 5.01 1.61 17.03
CA GLU A 629 5.44 1.91 15.65
C GLU A 629 4.33 1.72 14.60
N ARG A 630 3.42 0.76 14.82
CA ARG A 630 2.43 0.36 13.82
C ARG A 630 1.35 1.44 13.58
N PHE A 631 0.90 1.57 12.35
CA PHE A 631 -0.24 2.42 12.00
C PHE A 631 -1.15 1.68 11.03
N PRO A 632 -2.47 1.54 11.29
CA PRO A 632 -3.17 1.91 12.53
C PRO A 632 -2.67 1.16 13.77
N VAL A 633 -2.96 1.65 14.98
CA VAL A 633 -2.60 0.92 16.19
C VAL A 633 -3.39 -0.40 16.21
N PRO A 634 -2.75 -1.57 16.42
CA PRO A 634 -3.46 -2.84 16.49
C PRO A 634 -4.25 -2.98 17.78
N ARG A 635 -5.31 -3.79 17.75
CA ARG A 635 -6.08 -4.14 18.94
C ARG A 635 -5.21 -5.01 19.86
N TYR A 636 -4.95 -4.50 21.06
CA TYR A 636 -4.23 -5.24 22.09
C TYR A 636 -5.17 -6.19 22.85
N ILE A 637 -4.82 -7.47 22.90
CA ILE A 637 -5.62 -8.53 23.53
C ILE A 637 -4.75 -9.28 24.52
N VAL A 638 -5.23 -9.44 25.75
CA VAL A 638 -4.62 -10.34 26.73
C VAL A 638 -5.64 -11.38 27.11
N THR A 639 -5.27 -12.64 26.94
CA THR A 639 -6.12 -13.80 27.20
C THR A 639 -5.32 -14.94 27.81
N GLU A 640 -6.01 -16.00 28.16
CA GLU A 640 -5.45 -17.20 28.79
C GLU A 640 -6.17 -18.45 28.27
N TYR A 641 -5.70 -19.62 28.68
CA TYR A 641 -6.37 -20.89 28.47
C TYR A 641 -7.86 -20.81 28.89
N GLU A 642 -8.75 -21.30 28.03
CA GLU A 642 -10.23 -21.21 28.15
C GLU A 642 -10.82 -19.78 28.15
N GLY A 643 -10.01 -18.74 27.95
CA GLY A 643 -10.49 -17.36 27.80
C GLY A 643 -11.27 -17.16 26.50
N SER A 644 -12.38 -16.41 26.54
CA SER A 644 -13.24 -16.17 25.37
C SER A 644 -12.53 -15.48 24.19
N GLN A 645 -11.50 -14.67 24.49
CA GLN A 645 -10.68 -13.97 23.50
C GLN A 645 -9.58 -14.86 22.90
N ALA A 646 -9.33 -16.06 23.44
CA ALA A 646 -8.38 -17.02 22.85
C ALA A 646 -8.77 -17.46 21.44
N ARG A 647 -10.05 -17.30 21.06
CA ARG A 647 -10.55 -17.56 19.69
C ARG A 647 -9.77 -16.80 18.61
N PHE A 648 -9.23 -15.62 18.91
CA PHE A 648 -8.44 -14.85 17.96
C PHE A 648 -7.15 -15.59 17.59
N LEU A 649 -6.46 -16.20 18.56
CA LEU A 649 -5.32 -17.07 18.32
C LEU A 649 -5.74 -18.38 17.62
N LEU A 650 -6.76 -19.05 18.16
CA LEU A 650 -7.18 -20.38 17.68
C LEU A 650 -7.68 -20.36 16.22
N SER A 651 -8.25 -19.24 15.77
CA SER A 651 -8.70 -19.07 14.38
C SER A 651 -7.55 -18.89 13.37
N LYS A 652 -6.34 -18.52 13.84
CA LYS A 652 -5.18 -18.24 12.99
C LYS A 652 -4.20 -19.40 12.92
N VAL A 653 -4.14 -20.23 13.97
CA VAL A 653 -3.25 -21.40 14.01
C VAL A 653 -3.63 -22.48 13.01
N ASN A 654 -2.62 -23.20 12.53
CA ASN A 654 -2.82 -24.42 11.77
C ASN A 654 -3.44 -25.51 12.68
N PRO A 655 -4.60 -26.09 12.30
CA PRO A 655 -5.23 -27.16 13.07
C PRO A 655 -4.56 -28.50 12.78
N SER A 656 -3.30 -28.68 13.21
CA SER A 656 -2.60 -29.97 13.11
C SER A 656 -3.24 -31.02 14.04
N LEU A 657 -3.79 -30.57 15.16
CA LEU A 657 -4.58 -31.35 16.12
C LEU A 657 -6.05 -30.94 16.00
N THR A 658 -6.89 -31.85 15.50
CA THR A 658 -8.35 -31.64 15.38
C THR A 658 -9.12 -32.67 16.19
N HIS A 659 -10.36 -32.33 16.54
CA HIS A 659 -11.31 -33.25 17.18
C HIS A 659 -11.57 -34.56 16.39
N ASN A 660 -11.31 -34.56 15.08
CA ASN A 660 -11.50 -35.70 14.20
C ASN A 660 -10.32 -36.68 14.16
N ASN A 661 -9.18 -36.35 14.77
CA ASN A 661 -8.00 -37.22 14.81
C ASN A 661 -7.51 -37.47 16.25
N PRO A 662 -8.23 -38.28 17.05
CA PRO A 662 -7.96 -38.48 18.48
C PRO A 662 -6.67 -39.26 18.80
N TYR A 663 -5.94 -39.75 17.79
CA TYR A 663 -4.67 -40.50 17.97
C TYR A 663 -3.42 -39.63 17.97
N ALA A 664 -3.54 -38.30 17.83
CA ALA A 664 -2.43 -37.39 18.04
C ALA A 664 -2.22 -37.13 19.55
N THR A 665 -1.81 -38.19 20.26
CA THR A 665 -1.32 -38.13 21.63
C THR A 665 0.09 -37.55 21.62
N ASP A 666 0.21 -36.24 21.88
CA ASP A 666 1.12 -35.64 22.85
C ASP A 666 1.22 -34.11 22.61
N ALA A 667 0.83 -33.34 23.62
CA ALA A 667 1.06 -31.90 23.77
C ALA A 667 0.49 -30.95 22.68
N GLY A 668 -0.75 -30.48 22.87
CA GLY A 668 -1.29 -29.30 22.18
C GLY A 668 -2.79 -29.11 22.39
N ALA A 669 -3.32 -27.92 22.12
CA ALA A 669 -4.75 -27.63 22.24
C ALA A 669 -5.49 -28.02 20.95
N PRO A 670 -6.45 -28.97 20.96
CA PRO A 670 -7.18 -29.37 19.77
C PRO A 670 -8.09 -28.22 19.29
N VAL A 671 -8.07 -27.93 17.99
CA VAL A 671 -8.95 -26.92 17.39
C VAL A 671 -10.18 -27.59 16.78
N PHE A 672 -11.35 -27.04 17.13
CA PHE A 672 -12.63 -27.45 16.56
C PHE A 672 -12.84 -26.75 15.22
N THR A 673 -12.37 -27.36 14.14
CA THR A 673 -12.56 -26.86 12.77
C THR A 673 -12.61 -28.02 11.77
N ASP A 674 -13.32 -27.80 10.65
CA ASP A 674 -13.31 -28.66 9.46
C ASP A 674 -12.21 -28.25 8.46
N ASP A 675 -11.43 -27.22 8.78
CA ASP A 675 -10.32 -26.77 7.95
C ASP A 675 -9.23 -27.84 7.82
N VAL A 676 -8.69 -27.93 6.60
CA VAL A 676 -7.57 -28.81 6.27
C VAL A 676 -6.28 -28.28 6.91
N SER A 677 -5.49 -29.16 7.53
CA SER A 677 -4.18 -28.81 8.09
C SER A 677 -3.13 -28.54 7.00
N LEU A 678 -2.08 -27.81 7.34
CA LEU A 678 -0.96 -27.53 6.44
C LEU A 678 -0.33 -28.82 5.89
N GLN A 679 -0.25 -29.87 6.71
CA GLN A 679 0.30 -31.16 6.29
C GLN A 679 -0.55 -31.78 5.17
N VAL A 680 -1.87 -31.88 5.36
CA VAL A 680 -2.77 -32.45 4.36
C VAL A 680 -2.81 -31.58 3.10
N PHE A 681 -2.76 -30.25 3.26
CA PHE A 681 -2.62 -29.32 2.15
C PHE A 681 -1.35 -29.59 1.34
N MET A 682 -0.20 -29.75 2.01
CA MET A 682 1.08 -30.04 1.34
C MET A 682 1.09 -31.41 0.68
N GLU A 683 0.46 -32.43 1.27
CA GLU A 683 0.32 -33.75 0.64
C GLU A 683 -0.52 -33.67 -0.64
N HIS A 684 -1.62 -32.93 -0.62
CA HIS A 684 -2.45 -32.71 -1.81
C HIS A 684 -1.71 -31.90 -2.87
N LEU A 685 -1.00 -30.84 -2.48
CA LEU A 685 -0.18 -30.05 -3.37
C LEU A 685 0.89 -30.91 -4.06
N LYS A 686 1.63 -31.73 -3.30
CA LYS A 686 2.64 -32.64 -3.86
C LYS A 686 2.03 -33.61 -4.86
N LYS A 687 0.89 -34.23 -4.53
CA LYS A 687 0.16 -35.12 -5.46
C LYS A 687 -0.22 -34.45 -6.77
N LEU A 688 -0.69 -33.20 -6.71
CA LEU A 688 -1.06 -32.43 -7.91
C LEU A 688 0.14 -31.84 -8.67
N ALA A 689 1.24 -31.55 -7.97
CA ALA A 689 2.45 -31.04 -8.58
C ALA A 689 3.18 -32.12 -9.41
N VAL A 690 3.17 -33.38 -8.96
CA VAL A 690 3.85 -34.47 -9.68
C VAL A 690 3.00 -35.15 -10.74
N SER A 691 1.69 -34.87 -10.77
CA SER A 691 0.78 -35.44 -11.76
C SER A 691 0.90 -34.71 -13.10
N SER A 692 0.48 -35.37 -14.18
CA SER A 692 0.51 -34.80 -15.53
C SER A 692 -0.28 -33.48 -15.57
N SER A 693 0.36 -32.41 -16.06
CA SER A 693 -0.28 -31.12 -16.34
C SER A 693 -1.52 -31.33 -17.21
N THR A 694 -2.70 -31.01 -16.69
CA THR A 694 -3.94 -30.91 -17.50
C THR A 694 -4.03 -29.54 -18.14
#